data_AF-A0A0F6YJ86-F1
#
_entry.id   AF-A0A0F6YJ86-F1
#
_cell.length_a   1.000
_cell.length_b   1.000
_cell.length_c   1.000
_cell.angle_alpha   90.00
_cell.angle_beta   90.00
_cell.angle_gamma   90.00
#
_symmetry.space_group_name_H-M   'P 1'
#
loop_
_entity.id
_entity.type
_entity.pdbx_description
1 polymer ?
#
loop_
_entity_poly.entity_id
_entity_poly.type
_entity_poly.pdbx_seq_one_letter_code
_entity_poly.pdbx_strand_id
1 'polypeptide(L)'
;MKRVRCDNVPRPMRCAPFGLAVLASILSLAPRADAQVALPITEVGEGASLRVDGSLREWRDVRFLDVGEGSDASMRVALAYDGGGLYVGAEVRDERLIRTASPGTDEDAVVVTLAMPRGRGFDGVEIWLWAGETGRSAARVGVGGLGRPGNARGAQIVEGPSRGGYVVEAFIPWNAIPGSARWQEGRGSVRLRDVDSAARPEVESEPTFAAVDRAHLELLPTLAPSGGQTAAFESFLASRQLEGARPAHDLRGDVGGDAQPERVSIVDRFLVVTGPGWQEGRGFSFVQLPIAAAADVREPRLVDLTGDGKSELVVTLRQSDDRGSRDLWQVFSFATAQIVPAFAIETRKATGAGSVESAVQVRAGRRGQPATIEARSGRAQGLDASTLQEAPAADAEPILVPWGPVLSREYRWDGSRFARVSERPNPRYVDPATTARASTTATTTTSAAPATPPPPGVEDLLAAFRRERGLRDARPTFRVRANVAADAQEEEVVVYGRDLVVVGPGFRSGSGWFHFQIPAQAAGDVLDVRTAEITGDPRHEILMRVRQNIGDVRREVLLVFQFTPVGFPAILQREVAREQSGRRVENEVRAGNGTLEIRPGTARGWDASSWPWGDTPSTDGIAPPLLPWRDRAVTYGYSGGRLVAR
;
A
#
# COMPACT_ATOMS: atom_id res chain seq x y z
N MET A 1 -31.75 15.31 60.73
CA MET A 1 -31.95 16.63 61.38
C MET A 1 -30.70 17.50 61.17
N LYS A 2 -30.88 18.81 60.99
CA LYS A 2 -29.92 19.96 61.13
C LYS A 2 -28.43 19.82 60.73
N ARG A 3 -28.04 20.60 59.70
CA ARG A 3 -26.96 21.65 59.59
C ARG A 3 -25.97 21.80 60.80
N VAL A 4 -24.71 22.27 60.68
CA VAL A 4 -24.08 23.38 59.88
C VAL A 4 -22.56 23.11 59.64
N ARG A 5 -21.91 23.86 58.72
CA ARG A 5 -20.43 23.99 58.50
C ARG A 5 -19.69 24.72 59.65
N CYS A 6 -18.35 24.71 59.65
CA CYS A 6 -17.51 25.91 59.38
C CYS A 6 -15.99 25.66 59.49
N ASP A 7 -15.21 26.41 58.70
CA ASP A 7 -13.74 26.41 58.64
C ASP A 7 -13.10 27.21 59.78
N ASN A 8 -11.79 27.00 60.04
CA ASN A 8 -10.82 28.10 60.23
C ASN A 8 -9.35 27.63 60.37
N VAL A 9 -8.42 28.48 59.90
CA VAL A 9 -6.96 28.38 60.07
C VAL A 9 -6.46 29.72 60.65
N PRO A 10 -5.44 29.73 61.51
CA PRO A 10 -4.38 30.75 61.34
C PRO A 10 -2.95 30.24 61.57
N ARG A 11 -1.98 30.94 60.95
CA ARG A 11 -0.52 30.83 61.14
C ARG A 11 -0.08 31.57 62.43
N PRO A 12 1.16 31.40 62.93
CA PRO A 12 2.32 32.20 62.46
C PRO A 12 3.60 31.32 62.28
N MET A 13 4.84 31.76 62.04
CA MET A 13 5.45 33.11 61.86
C MET A 13 6.54 33.07 60.75
N ARG A 14 7.69 33.76 60.89
CA ARG A 14 8.85 33.81 59.97
C ARG A 14 10.17 34.17 60.69
N CYS A 15 11.30 34.01 59.96
CA CYS A 15 12.67 34.56 60.15
C CYS A 15 13.62 33.71 61.04
N ALA A 16 14.70 33.04 60.57
CA ALA A 16 15.91 33.45 59.78
C ALA A 16 17.08 33.92 60.69
N PRO A 17 18.39 33.92 60.30
CA PRO A 17 19.03 33.67 58.98
C PRO A 17 20.33 32.78 59.01
N PHE A 18 21.16 32.86 57.95
CA PHE A 18 22.49 32.24 57.69
C PHE A 18 22.51 30.74 57.29
N GLY A 19 23.35 30.29 56.34
CA GLY A 19 24.40 30.98 55.56
C GLY A 19 24.61 30.40 54.15
N LEU A 20 25.46 31.06 53.35
CA LEU A 20 25.65 30.82 51.91
C LEU A 20 26.75 29.78 51.60
N ALA A 21 26.68 29.22 50.38
CA ALA A 21 27.79 28.61 49.61
C ALA A 21 28.33 27.21 50.00
N VAL A 22 27.84 26.19 49.27
CA VAL A 22 28.72 25.25 48.55
C VAL A 22 28.14 25.08 47.14
N LEU A 23 28.98 25.22 46.11
CA LEU A 23 28.63 24.99 44.70
C LEU A 23 29.67 24.05 44.08
N ALA A 24 29.26 23.30 43.06
CA ALA A 24 30.06 22.41 42.22
C ALA A 24 30.68 21.16 42.89
N SER A 25 30.11 19.98 42.59
CA SER A 25 30.78 18.94 41.78
C SER A 25 30.01 17.62 41.82
N ILE A 26 28.85 17.56 41.16
CA ILE A 26 28.32 16.29 40.68
C ILE A 26 28.53 16.31 39.17
N LEU A 27 29.64 15.72 38.70
CA LEU A 27 29.75 15.32 37.31
C LEU A 27 28.72 14.22 37.08
N SER A 28 27.57 14.62 36.55
CA SER A 28 26.68 13.71 35.85
C SER A 28 27.41 13.18 34.62
N LEU A 29 28.12 12.06 34.77
CA LEU A 29 28.40 11.14 33.68
C LEU A 29 27.05 10.57 33.22
N ALA A 30 26.31 11.40 32.48
CA ALA A 30 25.33 10.87 31.56
C ALA A 30 26.11 9.93 30.62
N PRO A 31 25.67 8.67 30.43
CA PRO A 31 26.26 7.85 29.39
C PRO A 31 26.15 8.62 28.08
N ARG A 32 27.24 8.70 27.32
CA ARG A 32 27.13 9.12 25.92
C ARG A 32 26.17 8.13 25.28
N ALA A 33 25.00 8.62 24.89
CA ALA A 33 24.21 7.96 23.87
C ALA A 33 25.00 8.17 22.57
N ASP A 34 26.00 7.32 22.34
CA ASP A 34 26.62 7.19 21.04
C ASP A 34 25.48 6.81 20.09
N ALA A 35 25.14 7.75 19.20
CA ALA A 35 24.05 7.56 18.26
C ALA A 35 24.45 6.41 17.34
N GLN A 36 23.87 5.23 17.56
CA GLN A 36 24.15 4.05 16.75
C GLN A 36 23.88 4.38 15.28
N VAL A 37 24.96 4.49 14.50
CA VAL A 37 24.88 4.75 13.07
C VAL A 37 24.24 3.52 12.43
N ALA A 38 23.05 3.69 11.87
CA ALA A 38 22.35 2.62 11.17
C ALA A 38 23.23 2.05 10.04
N LEU A 39 23.13 0.75 9.80
CA LEU A 39 23.92 0.06 8.77
C LEU A 39 23.28 0.33 7.39
N PRO A 40 23.89 1.16 6.51
CA PRO A 40 23.31 1.47 5.21
C PRO A 40 23.26 0.25 4.30
N ILE A 41 22.18 0.16 3.51
CA ILE A 41 22.00 -0.87 2.49
C ILE A 41 21.25 -0.26 1.28
N THR A 42 21.91 -0.17 0.13
CA THR A 42 21.43 0.64 -1.01
C THR A 42 20.67 -0.20 -2.05
N GLU A 43 19.51 0.26 -2.51
CA GLU A 43 18.77 -0.39 -3.60
C GLU A 43 19.53 -0.22 -4.91
N VAL A 44 19.76 -1.31 -5.64
CA VAL A 44 20.30 -1.28 -6.99
C VAL A 44 19.20 -0.78 -7.92
N GLY A 45 19.46 0.32 -8.63
CA GLY A 45 18.45 0.99 -9.46
C GLY A 45 17.95 0.15 -10.63
N GLU A 46 16.70 0.37 -11.05
CA GLU A 46 16.07 -0.35 -12.16
C GLU A 46 16.93 -0.33 -13.44
N GLY A 47 17.14 -1.50 -14.05
CA GLY A 47 17.98 -1.68 -15.23
C GLY A 47 19.49 -1.73 -14.96
N ALA A 48 19.95 -1.42 -13.75
CA ALA A 48 21.29 -1.76 -13.29
C ALA A 48 21.27 -3.11 -12.57
N SER A 49 22.25 -3.95 -12.84
CA SER A 49 22.60 -5.09 -11.98
C SER A 49 24.06 -4.93 -11.58
N LEU A 50 24.36 -5.12 -10.29
CA LEU A 50 25.74 -5.27 -9.85
C LEU A 50 26.20 -6.64 -10.33
N ARG A 51 27.11 -6.68 -11.31
CA ARG A 51 27.72 -7.96 -11.70
C ARG A 51 28.68 -8.40 -10.60
N VAL A 52 28.59 -9.67 -10.24
CA VAL A 52 29.57 -10.34 -9.36
C VAL A 52 30.71 -10.82 -10.27
N ASP A 53 31.66 -9.93 -10.58
CA ASP A 53 32.75 -10.19 -11.54
C ASP A 53 34.18 -9.96 -11.00
N GLY A 54 34.31 -9.67 -9.70
CA GLY A 54 35.57 -9.43 -9.00
C GLY A 54 36.04 -7.97 -9.07
N SER A 55 35.16 -7.04 -9.45
CA SER A 55 35.50 -5.65 -9.76
C SER A 55 34.42 -4.66 -9.27
N LEU A 56 34.72 -3.94 -8.19
CA LEU A 56 33.84 -2.96 -7.54
C LEU A 56 33.52 -1.69 -8.37
N ARG A 57 33.74 -1.68 -9.69
CA ARG A 57 33.52 -0.52 -10.58
C ARG A 57 32.06 -0.06 -10.63
N GLU A 58 31.12 -0.99 -10.46
CA GLU A 58 29.67 -0.71 -10.56
C GLU A 58 29.09 -0.20 -9.23
N TRP A 59 29.85 -0.29 -8.14
CA TRP A 59 29.43 0.09 -6.78
C TRP A 59 29.57 1.57 -6.45
N ARG A 60 29.91 2.41 -7.44
CA ARG A 60 30.18 3.86 -7.26
C ARG A 60 29.01 4.64 -6.63
N ASP A 61 27.78 4.15 -6.83
CA ASP A 61 26.53 4.76 -6.36
C ASP A 61 26.03 4.10 -5.05
N VAL A 62 26.79 3.12 -4.52
CA VAL A 62 26.53 2.42 -3.25
C VAL A 62 27.42 2.99 -2.15
N ARG A 63 26.87 3.13 -0.94
CA ARG A 63 27.64 3.65 0.21
C ARG A 63 28.57 2.58 0.79
N PHE A 64 29.88 2.83 0.71
CA PHE A 64 30.90 2.09 1.43
C PHE A 64 31.02 2.54 2.91
N LEU A 65 31.47 1.61 3.73
CA LEU A 65 31.81 1.74 5.14
C LEU A 65 33.25 1.27 5.34
N ASP A 66 34.06 2.05 6.04
CA ASP A 66 35.38 1.61 6.49
C ASP A 66 35.21 0.83 7.81
N VAL A 67 35.86 -0.33 7.93
CA VAL A 67 35.85 -1.22 9.10
C VAL A 67 37.28 -1.62 9.45
N GLY A 68 37.71 -1.33 10.67
CA GLY A 68 39.11 -1.42 11.10
C GLY A 68 39.90 -0.14 10.80
N GLU A 69 41.03 0.04 11.49
CA GLU A 69 41.93 1.19 11.32
C GLU A 69 43.40 0.71 11.39
N GLY A 70 44.29 1.35 10.61
CA GLY A 70 45.73 1.14 10.69
C GLY A 70 46.33 0.33 9.54
N SER A 71 47.42 -0.40 9.84
CA SER A 71 48.11 -1.31 8.93
C SER A 71 47.75 -2.78 9.14
N ASP A 72 46.95 -3.06 10.16
CA ASP A 72 46.33 -4.35 10.46
C ASP A 72 45.15 -4.64 9.53
N ALA A 73 44.53 -5.81 9.66
CA ALA A 73 43.36 -6.19 8.88
C ALA A 73 42.26 -5.11 8.91
N SER A 74 41.84 -4.69 7.72
CA SER A 74 40.81 -3.66 7.55
C SER A 74 40.07 -3.85 6.23
N MET A 75 38.86 -3.33 6.12
CA MET A 75 38.11 -3.41 4.86
C MET A 75 37.26 -2.18 4.59
N ARG A 76 36.97 -1.98 3.31
CA ARG A 76 35.92 -1.07 2.84
C ARG A 76 34.78 -1.92 2.30
N VAL A 77 33.65 -1.95 2.99
CA VAL A 77 32.51 -2.82 2.67
C VAL A 77 31.26 -2.02 2.32
N ALA A 78 30.52 -2.50 1.33
CA ALA A 78 29.26 -1.97 0.87
C ALA A 78 28.19 -3.07 0.85
N LEU A 79 26.97 -2.69 1.22
CA LEU A 79 25.79 -3.55 1.12
C LEU A 79 24.80 -2.92 0.15
N ALA A 80 24.32 -3.73 -0.80
CA ALA A 80 23.28 -3.32 -1.74
C ALA A 80 22.20 -4.41 -1.87
N TYR A 81 21.05 -4.09 -2.44
CA TYR A 81 19.96 -5.04 -2.59
C TYR A 81 19.10 -4.81 -3.83
N ASP A 82 18.41 -5.86 -4.25
CA ASP A 82 17.30 -5.80 -5.19
C ASP A 82 16.15 -6.72 -4.75
N GLY A 83 15.20 -7.00 -5.64
CA GLY A 83 14.13 -7.97 -5.40
C GLY A 83 14.60 -9.43 -5.31
N GLY A 84 15.78 -9.77 -5.85
CA GLY A 84 16.35 -11.11 -5.87
C GLY A 84 17.19 -11.45 -4.64
N GLY A 85 17.99 -10.51 -4.12
CA GLY A 85 18.90 -10.79 -3.01
C GLY A 85 19.66 -9.60 -2.43
N LEU A 86 20.60 -9.96 -1.56
CA LEU A 86 21.60 -9.09 -0.96
C LEU A 86 22.90 -9.17 -1.77
N TYR A 87 23.46 -8.02 -2.12
CA TYR A 87 24.80 -7.88 -2.65
C TYR A 87 25.76 -7.42 -1.54
N VAL A 88 26.96 -8.00 -1.50
CA VAL A 88 28.05 -7.59 -0.62
C VAL A 88 29.30 -7.35 -1.46
N GLY A 89 29.89 -6.16 -1.35
CA GLY A 89 31.12 -5.78 -2.04
C GLY A 89 32.14 -5.31 -1.02
N ALA A 90 33.33 -5.92 -0.98
CA ALA A 90 34.36 -5.61 0.00
C ALA A 90 35.74 -5.48 -0.66
N GLU A 91 36.46 -4.40 -0.35
CA GLU A 91 37.89 -4.24 -0.58
C GLU A 91 38.59 -4.51 0.76
N VAL A 92 39.21 -5.68 0.91
CA VAL A 92 39.94 -6.10 2.11
C VAL A 92 41.42 -5.74 1.97
N ARG A 93 42.01 -5.24 3.06
CA ARG A 93 43.44 -5.12 3.28
C ARG A 93 43.85 -6.06 4.39
N ASP A 94 44.83 -6.89 4.06
CA ASP A 94 45.26 -8.06 4.80
C ASP A 94 46.62 -8.43 4.19
N GLU A 95 47.63 -8.69 5.03
CA GLU A 95 48.94 -9.09 4.54
C GLU A 95 49.00 -10.57 4.12
N ARG A 96 48.06 -11.39 4.59
CA ARG A 96 48.07 -12.84 4.41
C ARG A 96 46.71 -13.54 4.57
N LEU A 97 46.07 -13.81 3.44
CA LEU A 97 44.95 -14.75 3.36
C LEU A 97 45.33 -16.19 3.79
N ILE A 98 44.76 -16.67 4.89
CA ILE A 98 44.71 -18.06 5.33
C ILE A 98 43.45 -18.75 4.79
N ARG A 99 43.68 -19.78 3.97
CA ARG A 99 42.60 -20.49 3.28
C ARG A 99 42.84 -21.99 3.16
N THR A 100 41.77 -22.77 3.36
CA THR A 100 41.68 -24.18 3.00
C THR A 100 40.71 -24.43 1.83
N ALA A 101 40.74 -25.63 1.25
CA ALA A 101 39.80 -26.03 0.18
C ALA A 101 38.35 -26.24 0.68
N SER A 102 38.07 -26.08 1.97
CA SER A 102 36.71 -26.17 2.53
C SER A 102 36.61 -25.27 3.75
N PRO A 103 36.53 -23.95 3.54
CA PRO A 103 36.78 -22.98 4.58
C PRO A 103 35.79 -23.05 5.74
N GLY A 104 36.31 -22.89 6.96
CA GLY A 104 35.57 -22.94 8.22
C GLY A 104 35.39 -21.57 8.89
N THR A 105 34.94 -21.58 10.15
CA THR A 105 34.81 -20.39 10.99
C THR A 105 36.14 -19.87 11.55
N ASP A 106 37.25 -20.57 11.29
CA ASP A 106 38.57 -20.29 11.85
C ASP A 106 39.57 -19.97 10.72
N GLU A 107 39.10 -19.25 9.72
CA GLU A 107 39.84 -18.76 8.55
C GLU A 107 39.26 -17.40 8.15
N ASP A 108 39.96 -16.63 7.31
CA ASP A 108 39.59 -15.24 7.02
C ASP A 108 38.28 -15.14 6.28
N ALA A 109 37.44 -14.21 6.72
CA ALA A 109 36.11 -14.03 6.15
C ALA A 109 35.61 -12.60 6.34
N VAL A 110 34.93 -12.08 5.32
CA VAL A 110 33.98 -10.98 5.54
C VAL A 110 32.69 -11.62 6.05
N VAL A 111 32.21 -11.20 7.22
CA VAL A 111 31.00 -11.76 7.85
C VAL A 111 29.95 -10.68 8.06
N VAL A 112 28.82 -10.81 7.35
CA VAL A 112 27.63 -9.97 7.56
C VAL A 112 26.74 -10.67 8.57
N THR A 113 26.45 -10.02 9.70
CA THR A 113 25.51 -10.49 10.71
C THR A 113 24.19 -9.74 10.54
N LEU A 114 23.08 -10.49 10.44
CA LEU A 114 21.72 -9.96 10.30
C LEU A 114 20.84 -10.53 11.41
N ALA A 115 20.17 -9.64 12.15
CA ALA A 115 19.15 -9.99 13.12
C ALA A 115 17.77 -9.79 12.48
N MET A 116 17.13 -10.90 12.11
CA MET A 116 15.89 -10.92 11.35
C MET A 116 14.65 -10.94 12.27
N PRO A 117 13.61 -10.13 12.02
CA PRO A 117 12.45 -10.06 12.91
C PRO A 117 11.70 -11.39 13.06
N ARG A 118 11.52 -11.84 14.31
CA ARG A 118 10.71 -13.02 14.66
C ARG A 118 9.78 -12.74 15.84
N GLY A 119 8.49 -12.63 15.56
CA GLY A 119 7.49 -12.33 16.58
C GLY A 119 7.72 -10.96 17.21
N ARG A 120 8.20 -10.93 18.46
CA ARG A 120 8.60 -9.71 19.20
C ARG A 120 10.12 -9.52 19.36
N GLY A 121 10.93 -10.46 18.86
CA GLY A 121 12.39 -10.43 18.96
C GLY A 121 13.06 -10.62 17.61
N PHE A 122 14.32 -11.07 17.61
CA PHE A 122 15.11 -11.31 16.41
C PHE A 122 15.78 -12.70 16.43
N ASP A 123 15.86 -13.34 15.26
CA ASP A 123 16.73 -14.50 15.02
C ASP A 123 18.04 -14.03 14.37
N GLY A 124 19.18 -14.51 14.87
CA GLY A 124 20.50 -14.16 14.34
C GLY A 124 20.96 -15.08 13.19
N VAL A 125 21.28 -14.47 12.05
CA VAL A 125 21.83 -15.11 10.85
C VAL A 125 23.19 -14.50 10.53
N GLU A 126 24.13 -15.32 10.06
CA GLU A 126 25.40 -14.86 9.50
C GLU A 126 25.55 -15.31 8.05
N ILE A 127 26.14 -14.42 7.25
CA ILE A 127 26.59 -14.65 5.89
C ILE A 127 28.12 -14.56 5.93
N TRP A 128 28.78 -15.68 5.67
CA TRP A 128 30.24 -15.83 5.66
C TRP A 128 30.73 -15.82 4.22
N LEU A 129 31.66 -14.91 3.90
CA LEU A 129 32.24 -14.74 2.58
C LEU A 129 33.74 -15.04 2.64
N TRP A 130 34.11 -16.21 2.14
CA TRP A 130 35.49 -16.69 2.10
C TRP A 130 36.06 -16.46 0.69
N ALA A 131 37.05 -15.58 0.56
CA ALA A 131 37.77 -15.36 -0.70
C ALA A 131 38.58 -16.61 -1.12
N GLY A 132 38.69 -16.87 -2.41
CA GLY A 132 39.53 -17.96 -2.94
C GLY A 132 41.02 -17.62 -2.92
N GLU A 133 41.86 -18.64 -3.07
CA GLU A 133 43.30 -18.48 -3.31
C GLU A 133 43.63 -19.06 -4.69
N THR A 134 44.13 -18.22 -5.60
CA THR A 134 44.38 -18.55 -7.01
C THR A 134 45.18 -19.84 -7.18
N GLY A 135 44.57 -20.84 -7.83
CA GLY A 135 45.18 -22.14 -8.09
C GLY A 135 45.17 -23.12 -6.91
N ARG A 136 44.54 -22.77 -5.78
CA ARG A 136 44.42 -23.62 -4.58
C ARG A 136 42.98 -23.84 -4.11
N SER A 137 42.15 -22.80 -4.11
CA SER A 137 40.76 -22.87 -3.63
C SER A 137 39.88 -21.82 -4.30
N ALA A 138 38.61 -22.16 -4.53
CA ALA A 138 37.61 -21.21 -5.00
C ALA A 138 36.96 -20.48 -3.83
N ALA A 139 36.49 -19.25 -4.05
CA ALA A 139 35.69 -18.54 -3.08
C ALA A 139 34.39 -19.27 -2.72
N ARG A 140 33.86 -19.02 -1.51
CA ARG A 140 32.68 -19.71 -0.96
C ARG A 140 31.79 -18.78 -0.15
N VAL A 141 30.48 -18.97 -0.28
CA VAL A 141 29.46 -18.37 0.59
C VAL A 141 28.94 -19.41 1.58
N GLY A 142 28.86 -19.05 2.85
CA GLY A 142 28.13 -19.78 3.89
C GLY A 142 27.00 -18.94 4.44
N VAL A 143 25.81 -19.52 4.65
CA VAL A 143 24.68 -18.84 5.31
C VAL A 143 24.08 -19.76 6.37
N GLY A 144 23.88 -19.26 7.59
CA GLY A 144 23.34 -20.05 8.68
C GLY A 144 23.12 -19.23 9.95
N GLY A 145 22.86 -19.92 11.07
CA GLY A 145 22.79 -19.27 12.38
C GLY A 145 24.16 -18.78 12.86
N LEU A 146 24.18 -17.92 13.88
CA LEU A 146 25.40 -17.33 14.44
C LEU A 146 26.49 -18.38 14.74
N GLY A 147 27.66 -18.24 14.12
CA GLY A 147 28.81 -19.14 14.21
C GLY A 147 28.60 -20.52 13.57
N ARG A 148 27.57 -20.69 12.72
CA ARG A 148 27.18 -21.98 12.12
C ARG A 148 26.81 -21.83 10.63
N PRO A 149 27.73 -21.41 9.76
CA PRO A 149 27.45 -21.27 8.33
C PRO A 149 27.09 -22.62 7.69
N GLY A 150 25.99 -22.64 6.93
CA GLY A 150 25.56 -23.75 6.09
C GLY A 150 25.75 -23.44 4.60
N ASN A 151 25.35 -24.36 3.73
CA ASN A 151 25.44 -24.18 2.28
C ASN A 151 24.37 -23.20 1.75
N ALA A 152 24.80 -22.12 1.08
CA ALA A 152 23.93 -21.09 0.52
C ALA A 152 23.58 -21.39 -0.95
N ARG A 153 22.45 -22.08 -1.20
CA ARG A 153 22.02 -22.44 -2.56
C ARG A 153 21.71 -21.19 -3.40
N GLY A 154 22.29 -21.12 -4.60
CA GLY A 154 22.09 -20.01 -5.53
C GLY A 154 22.89 -18.75 -5.21
N ALA A 155 23.65 -18.73 -4.10
CA ALA A 155 24.59 -17.65 -3.85
C ALA A 155 25.77 -17.71 -4.81
N GLN A 156 26.31 -16.54 -5.14
CA GLN A 156 27.47 -16.34 -6.00
C GLN A 156 28.52 -15.53 -5.23
N ILE A 157 29.79 -15.80 -5.51
CA ILE A 157 30.92 -15.06 -4.96
C ILE A 157 32.06 -15.10 -5.96
N VAL A 158 32.75 -13.98 -6.14
CA VAL A 158 33.96 -13.86 -6.96
C VAL A 158 34.97 -13.00 -6.20
N GLU A 159 36.18 -13.52 -6.09
CA GLU A 159 37.35 -12.82 -5.58
C GLU A 159 38.10 -12.06 -6.69
N GLY A 160 38.73 -10.94 -6.33
CA GLY A 160 39.57 -10.15 -7.23
C GLY A 160 40.85 -9.65 -6.54
N PRO A 161 41.91 -9.29 -7.27
CA PRO A 161 43.13 -8.75 -6.68
C PRO A 161 42.92 -7.30 -6.20
N SER A 162 43.38 -6.98 -4.98
CA SER A 162 43.50 -5.59 -4.50
C SER A 162 44.96 -5.25 -4.17
N ARG A 163 45.23 -3.97 -3.89
CA ARG A 163 46.56 -3.52 -3.45
C ARG A 163 46.72 -3.79 -1.95
N GLY A 164 47.46 -4.85 -1.62
CA GLY A 164 47.72 -5.24 -0.23
C GLY A 164 46.54 -5.98 0.42
N GLY A 165 45.93 -6.88 -0.35
CA GLY A 165 44.76 -7.66 0.05
C GLY A 165 43.95 -8.11 -1.17
N TYR A 166 42.63 -8.26 -1.01
CA TYR A 166 41.75 -8.82 -2.02
C TYR A 166 40.39 -8.09 -2.09
N VAL A 167 39.69 -8.25 -3.20
CA VAL A 167 38.28 -7.87 -3.38
C VAL A 167 37.42 -9.11 -3.21
N VAL A 168 36.25 -8.96 -2.61
CA VAL A 168 35.15 -9.93 -2.68
C VAL A 168 33.90 -9.23 -3.19
N GLU A 169 33.27 -9.80 -4.19
CA GLU A 169 31.88 -9.53 -4.53
C GLU A 169 31.05 -10.78 -4.30
N ALA A 170 29.85 -10.62 -3.72
CA ALA A 170 28.91 -11.71 -3.52
C ALA A 170 27.46 -11.28 -3.76
N PHE A 171 26.66 -12.22 -4.26
CA PHE A 171 25.20 -12.12 -4.32
C PHE A 171 24.59 -13.29 -3.54
N ILE A 172 23.67 -12.98 -2.63
CA ILE A 172 23.01 -13.95 -1.77
C ILE A 172 21.50 -13.81 -1.97
N PRO A 173 20.84 -14.76 -2.65
CA PRO A 173 19.40 -14.75 -2.83
C PRO A 173 18.63 -14.62 -1.51
N TRP A 174 17.54 -13.84 -1.49
CA TRP A 174 16.76 -13.66 -0.25
C TRP A 174 16.23 -14.98 0.32
N ASN A 175 15.90 -15.95 -0.54
CA ASN A 175 15.44 -17.27 -0.12
C ASN A 175 16.54 -18.18 0.49
N ALA A 176 17.82 -17.80 0.36
CA ALA A 176 18.94 -18.47 1.02
C ALA A 176 19.19 -17.93 2.44
N ILE A 177 18.63 -16.75 2.78
CA ILE A 177 18.80 -16.08 4.08
C ILE A 177 17.56 -16.38 4.97
N PRO A 178 17.69 -17.16 6.06
CA PRO A 178 16.57 -17.46 6.94
C PRO A 178 15.93 -16.18 7.53
N GLY A 179 14.59 -16.11 7.51
CA GLY A 179 13.86 -14.98 8.11
C GLY A 179 13.87 -13.66 7.31
N SER A 180 14.47 -13.64 6.12
CA SER A 180 14.63 -12.44 5.26
C SER A 180 13.33 -11.74 4.82
N ALA A 181 12.16 -12.37 4.97
CA ALA A 181 10.88 -11.82 4.50
C ALA A 181 10.54 -10.41 5.03
N ARG A 182 11.10 -10.00 6.17
CA ARG A 182 10.97 -8.67 6.77
C ARG A 182 12.32 -8.02 7.06
N TRP A 183 13.33 -8.26 6.21
CA TRP A 183 14.69 -7.81 6.46
C TRP A 183 14.81 -6.30 6.67
N GLN A 184 13.95 -5.48 6.09
CA GLN A 184 13.97 -4.01 6.23
C GLN A 184 13.71 -3.54 7.67
N GLU A 185 13.06 -4.36 8.50
CA GLU A 185 12.89 -4.10 9.94
C GLU A 185 13.99 -4.72 10.81
N GLY A 186 14.95 -5.39 10.17
CA GLY A 186 16.07 -6.05 10.82
C GLY A 186 17.16 -5.11 11.31
N ARG A 187 18.13 -5.70 11.96
CA ARG A 187 19.36 -5.05 12.43
C ARG A 187 20.57 -5.79 11.88
N GLY A 188 21.75 -5.17 11.88
CA GLY A 188 22.94 -5.86 11.41
C GLY A 188 24.25 -5.19 11.76
N SER A 189 25.31 -5.93 11.49
CA SER A 189 26.70 -5.47 11.55
C SER A 189 27.52 -6.24 10.51
N VAL A 190 28.69 -5.70 10.15
CA VAL A 190 29.66 -6.39 9.32
C VAL A 190 30.99 -6.39 10.06
N ARG A 191 31.71 -7.53 10.00
CA ARG A 191 33.06 -7.66 10.53
C ARG A 191 33.97 -8.32 9.50
N LEU A 192 35.24 -7.96 9.52
CA LEU A 192 36.30 -8.75 8.91
C LEU A 192 36.85 -9.64 10.02
N ARG A 193 37.07 -10.92 9.72
CA ARG A 193 37.73 -11.87 10.60
C ARG A 193 39.06 -12.21 9.98
N ASP A 194 40.11 -12.10 10.79
CA ASP A 194 41.51 -12.19 10.39
C ASP A 194 42.24 -13.23 11.27
N VAL A 195 42.97 -14.13 10.62
CA VAL A 195 43.57 -15.34 11.19
C VAL A 195 44.95 -15.54 10.58
N ASP A 196 46.00 -15.21 11.33
CA ASP A 196 47.37 -15.16 10.78
C ASP A 196 48.08 -16.54 10.64
N SER A 197 47.53 -17.60 11.24
CA SER A 197 48.19 -18.92 11.34
C SER A 197 47.31 -20.11 10.99
N ALA A 198 47.51 -20.67 9.78
CA ALA A 198 46.93 -21.96 9.38
C ALA A 198 47.36 -23.15 10.26
N ALA A 199 48.47 -23.06 11.00
CA ALA A 199 48.99 -24.14 11.83
C ALA A 199 48.39 -24.15 13.25
N ARG A 200 47.92 -22.98 13.71
CA ARG A 200 47.15 -22.79 14.94
C ARG A 200 46.16 -21.64 14.69
N PRO A 201 44.95 -21.95 14.18
CA PRO A 201 43.95 -20.93 13.91
C PRO A 201 43.54 -20.24 15.20
N GLU A 202 44.06 -19.04 15.40
CA GLU A 202 43.71 -18.09 16.45
C GLU A 202 43.31 -16.81 15.72
N VAL A 203 42.19 -16.21 16.12
CA VAL A 203 41.73 -14.93 15.54
C VAL A 203 42.62 -13.84 16.10
N GLU A 204 43.40 -13.18 15.24
CA GLU A 204 44.25 -12.07 15.65
C GLU A 204 43.41 -10.79 15.76
N SER A 205 42.68 -10.48 14.69
CA SER A 205 41.86 -9.28 14.58
C SER A 205 40.42 -9.65 14.16
N GLU A 206 39.42 -8.98 14.72
CA GLU A 206 38.03 -9.07 14.24
C GLU A 206 37.35 -7.68 14.22
N PRO A 207 37.89 -6.72 13.43
CA PRO A 207 37.33 -5.38 13.35
C PRO A 207 35.89 -5.42 12.82
N THR A 208 35.02 -4.66 13.47
CA THR A 208 33.57 -4.69 13.25
C THR A 208 32.97 -3.30 13.19
N PHE A 209 31.95 -3.12 12.34
CA PHE A 209 31.14 -1.91 12.28
C PHE A 209 30.38 -1.66 13.60
N ALA A 210 29.92 -2.74 14.24
CA ALA A 210 29.29 -2.72 15.56
C ALA A 210 29.44 -4.08 16.26
N ALA A 211 29.68 -4.08 17.57
CA ALA A 211 29.87 -5.30 18.36
C ALA A 211 28.63 -6.21 18.27
N VAL A 212 28.85 -7.51 18.05
CA VAL A 212 27.79 -8.52 17.94
C VAL A 212 27.65 -9.26 19.26
N ASP A 213 26.73 -8.80 20.11
CA ASP A 213 26.29 -9.60 21.26
C ASP A 213 25.23 -10.62 20.80
N ARG A 214 25.57 -11.90 20.88
CA ARG A 214 24.70 -13.01 20.47
C ARG A 214 23.48 -13.21 21.37
N ALA A 215 23.50 -12.68 22.59
CA ALA A 215 22.37 -12.68 23.52
C ALA A 215 21.47 -11.44 23.35
N HIS A 216 22.02 -10.34 22.81
CA HIS A 216 21.37 -9.02 22.74
C HIS A 216 21.33 -8.45 21.31
N LEU A 217 20.74 -9.22 20.38
CA LEU A 217 20.62 -8.84 18.96
C LEU A 217 19.80 -7.55 18.74
N GLU A 218 18.96 -7.16 19.69
CA GLU A 218 18.24 -5.88 19.71
C GLU A 218 19.16 -4.66 19.83
N LEU A 219 20.42 -4.84 20.26
CA LEU A 219 21.42 -3.78 20.35
C LEU A 219 22.19 -3.56 19.05
N LEU A 220 22.03 -4.42 18.03
CA LEU A 220 22.66 -4.20 16.73
C LEU A 220 22.07 -2.96 16.02
N PRO A 221 22.85 -2.18 15.26
CA PRO A 221 22.34 -1.08 14.45
C PRO A 221 21.18 -1.52 13.55
N THR A 222 20.15 -0.68 13.42
CA THR A 222 19.07 -0.91 12.44
C THR A 222 19.63 -0.91 11.03
N LEU A 223 19.08 -1.75 10.15
CA LEU A 223 19.34 -1.62 8.72
C LEU A 223 18.67 -0.33 8.22
N ALA A 224 19.40 0.44 7.41
CA ALA A 224 18.91 1.66 6.76
C ALA A 224 18.82 1.42 5.24
N PRO A 225 17.72 0.81 4.75
CA PRO A 225 17.48 0.70 3.32
C PRO A 225 17.33 2.09 2.70
N SER A 226 17.94 2.30 1.54
CA SER A 226 17.88 3.58 0.80
C SER A 226 17.75 3.33 -0.70
N GLY A 227 16.80 3.98 -1.37
CA GLY A 227 16.60 3.82 -2.80
C GLY A 227 15.13 3.84 -3.20
N GLY A 228 14.86 3.61 -4.49
CA GLY A 228 13.57 3.79 -5.16
C GLY A 228 12.34 3.42 -4.34
N GLN A 229 12.17 2.13 -3.98
CA GLN A 229 10.98 1.66 -3.27
C GLN A 229 10.84 2.27 -1.87
N THR A 230 11.96 2.38 -1.13
CA THR A 230 11.95 2.94 0.23
C THR A 230 11.65 4.44 0.20
N ALA A 231 12.33 5.20 -0.67
CA ALA A 231 12.14 6.63 -0.82
C ALA A 231 10.73 6.99 -1.32
N ALA A 232 10.16 6.17 -2.22
CA ALA A 232 8.77 6.32 -2.64
C ALA A 232 7.79 6.12 -1.47
N PHE A 233 8.02 5.10 -0.62
CA PHE A 233 7.18 4.84 0.55
C PHE A 233 7.30 5.92 1.62
N GLU A 234 8.52 6.41 1.90
CA GLU A 234 8.75 7.54 2.81
C GLU A 234 8.12 8.84 2.28
N SER A 235 8.20 9.08 0.97
CA SER A 235 7.51 10.19 0.30
C SER A 235 6.00 10.10 0.44
N PHE A 236 5.41 8.91 0.35
CA PHE A 236 4.00 8.68 0.67
C PHE A 236 3.70 9.08 2.12
N LEU A 237 4.48 8.59 3.10
CA LEU A 237 4.24 8.87 4.52
C LEU A 237 4.27 10.38 4.80
N ALA A 238 5.29 11.08 4.30
CA ALA A 238 5.39 12.53 4.42
C ALA A 238 4.21 13.26 3.74
N SER A 239 3.78 12.83 2.55
CA SER A 239 2.61 13.41 1.86
C SER A 239 1.28 13.26 2.61
N ARG A 240 1.25 12.40 3.64
CA ARG A 240 0.07 12.10 4.47
C ARG A 240 0.24 12.49 5.93
N GLN A 241 1.36 13.10 6.33
CA GLN A 241 1.67 13.43 7.73
C GLN A 241 1.70 12.17 8.62
N LEU A 242 2.28 11.10 8.08
CA LEU A 242 2.42 9.77 8.69
C LEU A 242 3.90 9.38 8.89
N GLU A 243 4.80 10.35 9.00
CA GLU A 243 6.22 10.12 9.21
C GLU A 243 6.47 9.24 10.45
N GLY A 244 7.26 8.18 10.28
CA GLY A 244 7.51 7.18 11.34
C GLY A 244 6.37 6.19 11.60
N ALA A 245 5.22 6.31 10.92
CA ALA A 245 4.15 5.31 10.99
C ALA A 245 4.63 4.00 10.35
N ARG A 246 4.31 2.87 11.01
CA ARG A 246 4.60 1.53 10.49
C ARG A 246 3.37 0.96 9.79
N PRO A 247 3.53 0.21 8.68
CA PRO A 247 2.43 -0.59 8.14
C PRO A 247 1.89 -1.55 9.19
N ALA A 248 0.56 -1.66 9.27
CA ALA A 248 -0.11 -2.72 10.03
C ALA A 248 -0.06 -4.06 9.27
N HIS A 249 -0.03 -4.00 7.94
CA HIS A 249 0.20 -5.13 7.05
C HIS A 249 1.18 -4.69 5.96
N ASP A 250 2.12 -5.57 5.61
CA ASP A 250 3.13 -5.31 4.58
C ASP A 250 3.35 -6.58 3.78
N LEU A 251 2.89 -6.59 2.53
CA LEU A 251 2.90 -7.76 1.64
C LEU A 251 3.86 -7.54 0.49
N ARG A 252 4.36 -8.62 -0.10
CA ARG A 252 5.16 -8.60 -1.32
C ARG A 252 4.65 -9.61 -2.34
N GLY A 253 4.62 -9.22 -3.61
CA GLY A 253 4.19 -10.06 -4.71
C GLY A 253 4.12 -9.27 -6.02
N ASP A 254 4.16 -9.98 -7.14
CA ASP A 254 4.02 -9.39 -8.48
C ASP A 254 2.59 -8.86 -8.65
N VAL A 255 2.45 -7.53 -8.77
CA VAL A 255 1.19 -6.86 -9.10
C VAL A 255 1.29 -6.00 -10.37
N GLY A 256 2.51 -5.65 -10.79
CA GLY A 256 2.79 -5.00 -12.08
C GLY A 256 2.62 -5.94 -13.28
N GLY A 257 2.93 -7.23 -13.11
CA GLY A 257 2.93 -8.29 -14.13
C GLY A 257 4.23 -8.43 -14.89
N ASP A 258 5.35 -8.06 -14.27
CA ASP A 258 6.71 -8.14 -14.82
C ASP A 258 7.58 -9.20 -14.11
N ALA A 259 6.98 -10.02 -13.24
CA ALA A 259 7.62 -10.97 -12.33
C ALA A 259 8.50 -10.36 -11.23
N GLN A 260 8.49 -9.03 -11.03
CA GLN A 260 9.13 -8.38 -9.90
C GLN A 260 8.15 -8.24 -8.72
N PRO A 261 8.60 -8.37 -7.45
CA PRO A 261 7.71 -8.25 -6.31
C PRO A 261 7.57 -6.79 -5.83
N GLU A 262 6.44 -6.17 -6.14
CA GLU A 262 6.01 -4.93 -5.47
C GLU A 262 5.81 -5.14 -3.97
N ARG A 263 5.87 -4.04 -3.23
CA ARG A 263 5.47 -3.92 -1.83
C ARG A 263 4.07 -3.31 -1.77
N VAL A 264 3.14 -4.04 -1.15
CA VAL A 264 1.75 -3.65 -0.94
C VAL A 264 1.52 -3.48 0.56
N SER A 265 1.55 -2.23 1.02
CA SER A 265 1.50 -1.88 2.45
C SER A 265 0.14 -1.29 2.82
N ILE A 266 -0.32 -1.57 4.04
CA ILE A 266 -1.49 -0.92 4.64
C ILE A 266 -1.04 -0.19 5.91
N VAL A 267 -1.13 1.14 5.89
CA VAL A 267 -0.66 2.03 6.96
C VAL A 267 -1.76 3.06 7.27
N ASP A 268 -2.07 3.21 8.56
CA ASP A 268 -3.30 3.89 9.02
C ASP A 268 -4.55 3.36 8.26
N ARG A 269 -5.18 4.17 7.42
CA ARG A 269 -6.32 3.81 6.57
C ARG A 269 -5.99 3.84 5.08
N PHE A 270 -4.71 3.80 4.72
CA PHE A 270 -4.25 3.85 3.33
C PHE A 270 -3.68 2.50 2.91
N LEU A 271 -4.14 2.04 1.74
CA LEU A 271 -3.49 0.98 0.98
C LEU A 271 -2.52 1.65 0.00
N VAL A 272 -1.27 1.21 -0.01
CA VAL A 272 -0.15 1.84 -0.74
C VAL A 272 0.60 0.77 -1.53
N VAL A 273 1.02 1.09 -2.75
CA VAL A 273 1.86 0.23 -3.59
C VAL A 273 3.11 1.00 -4.01
N THR A 274 4.26 0.33 -3.88
CA THR A 274 5.60 0.81 -4.25
C THR A 274 6.46 -0.36 -4.73
N GLY A 275 7.36 -0.17 -5.68
CA GLY A 275 8.28 -1.24 -6.09
C GLY A 275 8.83 -1.07 -7.50
N PRO A 276 9.79 -1.92 -7.90
CA PRO A 276 10.50 -1.80 -9.17
C PRO A 276 9.56 -1.73 -10.38
N GLY A 277 8.60 -2.66 -10.52
CA GLY A 277 7.61 -2.66 -11.60
C GLY A 277 6.52 -1.58 -11.47
N TRP A 278 6.54 -0.78 -10.41
CA TRP A 278 5.50 0.20 -10.08
C TRP A 278 5.98 1.64 -10.20
N GLN A 279 5.56 2.32 -11.27
CA GLN A 279 5.96 3.70 -11.58
C GLN A 279 7.50 3.86 -11.62
N GLU A 280 8.17 3.03 -12.43
CA GLU A 280 9.64 3.09 -12.68
C GLU A 280 10.48 3.03 -11.39
N GLY A 281 10.09 2.17 -10.44
CA GLY A 281 10.75 2.03 -9.15
C GLY A 281 10.74 3.25 -8.22
N ARG A 282 10.18 4.39 -8.63
CA ARG A 282 10.38 5.71 -7.98
C ARG A 282 9.10 6.35 -7.45
N GLY A 283 7.95 5.88 -7.89
CA GLY A 283 6.65 6.43 -7.53
C GLY A 283 5.85 5.56 -6.58
N PHE A 284 4.69 6.07 -6.16
CA PHE A 284 3.74 5.34 -5.34
C PHE A 284 2.31 5.56 -5.83
N SER A 285 1.48 4.52 -5.69
CA SER A 285 0.02 4.65 -5.77
C SER A 285 -0.57 4.40 -4.38
N PHE A 286 -1.64 5.09 -4.02
CA PHE A 286 -2.36 4.84 -2.78
C PHE A 286 -3.87 5.07 -2.95
N VAL A 287 -4.67 4.39 -2.12
CA VAL A 287 -6.10 4.68 -1.95
C VAL A 287 -6.44 4.73 -0.47
N GLN A 288 -7.40 5.59 -0.10
CA GLN A 288 -7.95 5.60 1.25
C GLN A 288 -9.01 4.49 1.35
N LEU A 289 -8.81 3.56 2.27
CA LEU A 289 -9.77 2.51 2.59
C LEU A 289 -10.96 3.10 3.39
N PRO A 290 -12.19 2.59 3.17
CA PRO A 290 -13.40 3.04 3.86
C PRO A 290 -13.51 2.45 5.28
N ILE A 291 -12.48 2.65 6.11
CA ILE A 291 -12.33 2.09 7.46
C ILE A 291 -12.00 3.19 8.48
N ALA A 292 -12.19 2.91 9.78
CA ALA A 292 -11.86 3.87 10.84
C ALA A 292 -10.37 3.81 11.21
N ALA A 293 -9.79 2.61 11.30
CA ALA A 293 -8.38 2.41 11.63
C ALA A 293 -7.80 1.13 10.99
N ALA A 294 -6.47 1.02 10.95
CA ALA A 294 -5.77 -0.16 10.43
C ALA A 294 -6.21 -1.50 11.06
N ALA A 295 -6.69 -1.48 12.31
CA ALA A 295 -7.20 -2.66 13.03
C ALA A 295 -8.51 -3.24 12.44
N ASP A 296 -9.21 -2.48 11.60
CA ASP A 296 -10.37 -2.93 10.84
C ASP A 296 -9.99 -3.80 9.62
N VAL A 297 -8.71 -3.87 9.27
CA VAL A 297 -8.17 -4.63 8.14
C VAL A 297 -7.79 -6.04 8.58
N ARG A 298 -8.36 -7.04 7.92
CA ARG A 298 -8.27 -8.46 8.28
C ARG A 298 -7.86 -9.31 7.09
N GLU A 299 -7.00 -10.29 7.36
CA GLU A 299 -6.56 -11.31 6.41
C GLU A 299 -6.12 -10.78 5.01
N PRO A 300 -5.36 -9.67 4.91
CA PRO A 300 -4.88 -9.22 3.62
C PRO A 300 -3.88 -10.23 3.06
N ARG A 301 -4.04 -10.57 1.78
CA ARG A 301 -3.18 -11.51 1.05
C ARG A 301 -3.18 -11.20 -0.45
N LEU A 302 -2.05 -11.46 -1.09
CA LEU A 302 -1.90 -11.36 -2.54
C LEU A 302 -2.21 -12.72 -3.18
N VAL A 303 -3.09 -12.74 -4.18
CA VAL A 303 -3.55 -13.95 -4.88
C VAL A 303 -3.84 -13.62 -6.34
N ASP A 304 -3.31 -14.40 -7.28
CA ASP A 304 -3.77 -14.40 -8.67
C ASP A 304 -5.21 -14.92 -8.74
N LEU A 305 -6.17 -14.01 -8.94
CA LEU A 305 -7.59 -14.34 -9.09
C LEU A 305 -8.04 -14.34 -10.55
N THR A 306 -7.39 -13.56 -11.41
CA THR A 306 -7.77 -13.38 -12.82
C THR A 306 -7.17 -14.42 -13.76
N GLY A 307 -6.09 -15.09 -13.33
CA GLY A 307 -5.32 -16.07 -14.10
C GLY A 307 -4.28 -15.46 -15.04
N ASP A 308 -4.03 -14.14 -14.97
CA ASP A 308 -3.07 -13.44 -15.83
C ASP A 308 -1.61 -13.48 -15.31
N GLY A 309 -1.40 -14.03 -14.11
CA GLY A 309 -0.11 -14.13 -13.44
C GLY A 309 0.17 -13.00 -12.44
N LYS A 310 -0.64 -11.95 -12.41
CA LYS A 310 -0.56 -10.86 -11.44
C LYS A 310 -1.34 -11.22 -10.19
N SER A 311 -0.97 -10.63 -9.06
CA SER A 311 -1.67 -10.83 -7.79
C SER A 311 -2.64 -9.69 -7.51
N GLU A 312 -3.92 -10.00 -7.31
CA GLU A 312 -4.85 -9.09 -6.66
C GLU A 312 -4.65 -9.09 -5.15
N LEU A 313 -4.95 -7.97 -4.49
CA LEU A 313 -5.10 -7.93 -3.03
C LEU A 313 -6.50 -8.39 -2.66
N VAL A 314 -6.58 -9.50 -1.95
CA VAL A 314 -7.75 -9.95 -1.21
C VAL A 314 -7.64 -9.46 0.23
N VAL A 315 -8.67 -8.83 0.76
CA VAL A 315 -8.70 -8.31 2.14
C VAL A 315 -10.12 -8.32 2.69
N THR A 316 -10.29 -8.44 4.01
CA THR A 316 -11.58 -8.18 4.67
C THR A 316 -11.52 -6.86 5.43
N LEU A 317 -12.40 -5.92 5.09
CA LEU A 317 -12.50 -4.60 5.72
C LEU A 317 -13.72 -4.52 6.64
N ARG A 318 -13.51 -4.18 7.90
CA ARG A 318 -14.59 -3.81 8.82
C ARG A 318 -14.97 -2.35 8.64
N GLN A 319 -16.27 -2.10 8.51
CA GLN A 319 -16.86 -0.78 8.48
C GLN A 319 -17.85 -0.68 9.63
N SER A 320 -17.83 0.43 10.38
CA SER A 320 -18.73 0.63 11.52
C SER A 320 -19.36 2.03 11.49
N ASP A 321 -20.60 2.12 11.92
CA ASP A 321 -21.38 3.36 12.08
C ASP A 321 -22.26 3.28 13.35
N ASP A 322 -23.10 4.29 13.58
CA ASP A 322 -24.01 4.34 14.74
C ASP A 322 -25.09 3.23 14.75
N ARG A 323 -25.29 2.52 13.63
CA ARG A 323 -26.28 1.43 13.49
C ARG A 323 -25.65 0.05 13.66
N GLY A 324 -24.34 -0.08 13.50
CA GLY A 324 -23.59 -1.29 13.80
C GLY A 324 -22.30 -1.42 12.99
N SER A 325 -22.05 -2.61 12.46
CA SER A 325 -20.86 -2.90 11.66
C SER A 325 -21.14 -3.90 10.54
N ARG A 326 -20.41 -3.80 9.44
CA ARG A 326 -20.29 -4.85 8.43
C ARG A 326 -18.83 -5.21 8.16
N ASP A 327 -18.58 -6.46 7.79
CA ASP A 327 -17.30 -6.88 7.24
C ASP A 327 -17.50 -7.13 5.74
N LEU A 328 -16.69 -6.48 4.89
CA LEU A 328 -16.65 -6.66 3.45
C LEU A 328 -15.41 -7.45 3.06
N TRP A 329 -15.59 -8.61 2.44
CA TRP A 329 -14.50 -9.28 1.72
C TRP A 329 -14.33 -8.60 0.36
N GLN A 330 -13.18 -7.98 0.12
CA GLN A 330 -12.93 -7.09 -1.02
C GLN A 330 -11.67 -7.49 -1.79
N VAL A 331 -11.75 -7.29 -3.11
CA VAL A 331 -10.65 -7.47 -4.06
C VAL A 331 -10.24 -6.11 -4.59
N PHE A 332 -8.96 -5.79 -4.49
CA PHE A 332 -8.32 -4.68 -5.19
C PHE A 332 -7.43 -5.23 -6.31
N SER A 333 -7.64 -4.73 -7.53
CA SER A 333 -6.74 -4.96 -8.66
C SER A 333 -5.77 -3.80 -8.80
N PHE A 334 -4.62 -4.09 -9.38
CA PHE A 334 -3.50 -3.16 -9.58
C PHE A 334 -3.31 -2.76 -11.05
N ALA A 335 -4.33 -3.02 -11.88
CA ALA A 335 -4.32 -2.79 -13.32
C ALA A 335 -3.91 -1.35 -13.69
N THR A 336 -2.97 -1.23 -14.64
CA THR A 336 -2.47 0.05 -15.19
C THR A 336 -1.81 0.99 -14.16
N ALA A 337 -1.09 0.45 -13.18
CA ALA A 337 -0.42 1.21 -12.12
C ALA A 337 -1.37 2.03 -11.22
N GLN A 338 -2.65 1.66 -11.16
CA GLN A 338 -3.65 2.20 -10.24
C GLN A 338 -4.19 1.10 -9.32
N ILE A 339 -4.63 1.50 -8.13
CA ILE A 339 -5.30 0.59 -7.18
C ILE A 339 -6.81 0.80 -7.36
N VAL A 340 -7.52 -0.22 -7.82
CA VAL A 340 -8.96 -0.14 -8.10
C VAL A 340 -9.73 -1.25 -7.38
N PRO A 341 -10.87 -0.95 -6.71
CA PRO A 341 -11.79 -1.98 -6.26
C PRO A 341 -12.32 -2.77 -7.47
N ALA A 342 -12.11 -4.08 -7.48
CA ALA A 342 -12.52 -4.96 -8.57
C ALA A 342 -13.76 -5.81 -8.24
N PHE A 343 -13.96 -6.14 -6.95
CA PHE A 343 -15.07 -6.95 -6.47
C PHE A 343 -15.23 -6.85 -4.95
N ALA A 344 -16.44 -7.04 -4.43
CA ALA A 344 -16.69 -7.12 -2.99
C ALA A 344 -17.91 -8.00 -2.66
N ILE A 345 -17.88 -8.69 -1.52
CA ILE A 345 -18.98 -9.48 -0.95
C ILE A 345 -19.12 -9.09 0.52
N GLU A 346 -20.34 -8.77 0.98
CA GLU A 346 -20.61 -8.59 2.40
C GLU A 346 -20.59 -9.95 3.11
N THR A 347 -19.70 -10.12 4.09
CA THR A 347 -19.49 -11.40 4.80
C THR A 347 -19.99 -11.37 6.24
N ARG A 348 -20.20 -10.19 6.81
CA ARG A 348 -20.81 -10.04 8.14
C ARG A 348 -21.64 -8.78 8.21
N LYS A 349 -22.79 -8.84 8.90
CA LYS A 349 -23.53 -7.69 9.40
C LYS A 349 -23.80 -7.89 10.89
N ALA A 350 -23.63 -6.85 11.69
CA ALA A 350 -23.99 -6.85 13.10
C ALA A 350 -24.63 -5.52 13.50
N THR A 351 -25.66 -5.59 14.33
CA THR A 351 -26.43 -4.47 14.87
C THR A 351 -26.63 -4.67 16.38
N GLY A 352 -27.30 -3.74 17.06
CA GLY A 352 -27.67 -3.92 18.47
C GLY A 352 -28.61 -5.11 18.74
N ALA A 353 -29.28 -5.65 17.72
CA ALA A 353 -30.19 -6.79 17.85
C ALA A 353 -29.50 -8.16 17.63
N GLY A 354 -28.33 -8.20 17.00
CA GLY A 354 -27.63 -9.45 16.68
C GLY A 354 -26.67 -9.34 15.50
N SER A 355 -26.31 -10.49 14.92
CA SER A 355 -25.44 -10.55 13.74
C SER A 355 -25.78 -11.70 12.80
N VAL A 356 -25.40 -11.55 11.53
CA VAL A 356 -25.46 -12.58 10.48
C VAL A 356 -24.13 -12.62 9.73
N GLU A 357 -23.68 -13.82 9.39
CA GLU A 357 -22.35 -14.11 8.85
C GLU A 357 -22.43 -15.07 7.65
N SER A 358 -21.54 -14.87 6.68
CA SER A 358 -21.26 -15.70 5.51
C SER A 358 -19.76 -15.99 5.44
N ALA A 359 -19.40 -17.15 4.89
CA ALA A 359 -18.02 -17.50 4.61
C ALA A 359 -17.67 -17.24 3.14
N VAL A 360 -16.45 -16.77 2.87
CA VAL A 360 -15.89 -16.71 1.51
C VAL A 360 -14.63 -17.57 1.46
N GLN A 361 -14.53 -18.41 0.44
CA GLN A 361 -13.36 -19.25 0.16
C GLN A 361 -12.86 -19.01 -1.26
N VAL A 362 -11.54 -18.87 -1.41
CA VAL A 362 -10.89 -18.79 -2.72
C VAL A 362 -10.27 -20.14 -3.03
N ARG A 363 -10.68 -20.75 -4.15
CA ARG A 363 -10.01 -21.92 -4.73
C ARG A 363 -9.16 -21.45 -5.90
N ALA A 364 -7.84 -21.60 -5.77
CA ALA A 364 -6.90 -21.23 -6.81
C ALA A 364 -7.23 -21.93 -8.14
N GLY A 365 -7.02 -21.22 -9.25
CA GLY A 365 -7.11 -21.81 -10.58
C GLY A 365 -5.95 -22.75 -10.88
N ARG A 366 -6.00 -23.40 -12.05
CA ARG A 366 -4.78 -23.95 -12.65
C ARG A 366 -3.95 -22.79 -13.23
N ARG A 367 -2.66 -22.99 -13.49
CA ARG A 367 -1.81 -21.96 -14.13
C ARG A 367 -2.48 -21.43 -15.41
N GLY A 368 -2.64 -20.11 -15.51
CA GLY A 368 -3.33 -19.46 -16.64
C GLY A 368 -4.85 -19.59 -16.63
N GLN A 369 -5.46 -19.95 -15.49
CA GLN A 369 -6.92 -19.99 -15.32
C GLN A 369 -7.33 -19.20 -14.07
N PRO A 370 -8.43 -18.42 -14.13
CA PRO A 370 -8.87 -17.65 -12.97
C PRO A 370 -9.25 -18.52 -11.77
N ALA A 371 -9.04 -17.97 -10.57
CA ALA A 371 -9.52 -18.55 -9.33
C ALA A 371 -11.06 -18.59 -9.27
N THR A 372 -11.60 -19.45 -8.40
CA THR A 372 -13.04 -19.49 -8.11
C THR A 372 -13.31 -19.06 -6.68
N ILE A 373 -14.13 -18.02 -6.52
CA ILE A 373 -14.54 -17.47 -5.22
C ILE A 373 -15.89 -18.09 -4.86
N GLU A 374 -15.97 -18.89 -3.80
CA GLU A 374 -17.24 -19.39 -3.26
C GLU A 374 -17.67 -18.56 -2.04
N ALA A 375 -18.81 -17.86 -2.16
CA ALA A 375 -19.54 -17.32 -1.02
C ALA A 375 -20.56 -18.36 -0.53
N ARG A 376 -20.70 -18.51 0.80
CA ARG A 376 -21.63 -19.46 1.40
C ARG A 376 -22.32 -18.87 2.63
N SER A 377 -23.64 -19.03 2.71
CA SER A 377 -24.43 -18.61 3.87
C SER A 377 -23.96 -19.32 5.14
N GLY A 378 -23.71 -18.56 6.19
CA GLY A 378 -23.16 -19.07 7.45
C GLY A 378 -24.23 -19.22 8.52
N ARG A 379 -24.19 -18.34 9.51
CA ARG A 379 -25.01 -18.40 10.74
C ARG A 379 -25.58 -17.01 11.05
N ALA A 380 -26.59 -17.00 11.91
CA ALA A 380 -27.09 -15.77 12.51
C ALA A 380 -27.38 -15.99 13.99
N GLN A 381 -27.34 -14.91 14.75
CA GLN A 381 -27.63 -14.84 16.17
C GLN A 381 -28.45 -13.57 16.40
N GLY A 382 -29.65 -13.68 16.98
CA GLY A 382 -30.54 -12.54 17.24
C GLY A 382 -31.21 -11.90 16.00
N LEU A 383 -30.72 -12.19 14.79
CA LEU A 383 -31.30 -11.76 13.52
C LEU A 383 -31.96 -12.91 12.76
N ASP A 384 -33.04 -12.60 12.06
CA ASP A 384 -33.84 -13.48 11.21
C ASP A 384 -34.46 -12.70 10.02
N ALA A 385 -35.28 -13.38 9.22
CA ALA A 385 -35.96 -12.80 8.06
C ALA A 385 -36.92 -11.64 8.37
N SER A 386 -37.41 -11.54 9.61
CA SER A 386 -38.34 -10.48 10.03
C SER A 386 -37.63 -9.27 10.63
N THR A 387 -36.44 -9.47 11.19
CA THR A 387 -35.66 -8.47 11.93
C THR A 387 -34.54 -7.84 11.10
N LEU A 388 -34.01 -8.53 10.07
CA LEU A 388 -33.06 -7.95 9.12
C LEU A 388 -33.80 -7.15 8.03
N GLN A 389 -34.30 -5.96 8.40
CA GLN A 389 -35.07 -5.05 7.55
C GLN A 389 -34.17 -4.05 6.80
N GLU A 390 -33.18 -4.53 6.04
CA GLU A 390 -32.22 -3.67 5.35
C GLU A 390 -32.02 -4.09 3.89
N ALA A 391 -31.97 -3.12 2.99
CA ALA A 391 -31.65 -3.37 1.59
C ALA A 391 -30.15 -3.70 1.44
N PRO A 392 -29.76 -4.64 0.56
CA PRO A 392 -28.37 -4.89 0.24
C PRO A 392 -27.62 -3.61 -0.17
N ALA A 393 -26.43 -3.43 0.39
CA ALA A 393 -25.62 -2.26 0.11
C ALA A 393 -25.20 -2.17 -1.37
N ALA A 394 -24.96 -0.95 -1.83
CA ALA A 394 -24.80 -0.68 -3.26
C ALA A 394 -23.37 -0.85 -3.81
N ASP A 395 -22.42 -1.18 -2.94
CA ASP A 395 -20.99 -1.28 -3.18
C ASP A 395 -20.43 -2.71 -3.13
N ALA A 396 -21.27 -3.70 -2.80
CA ALA A 396 -20.88 -5.11 -2.70
C ALA A 396 -22.00 -6.06 -3.15
N GLU A 397 -21.64 -7.33 -3.37
CA GLU A 397 -22.59 -8.43 -3.44
C GLU A 397 -23.25 -8.68 -2.07
N PRO A 398 -24.56 -8.99 -2.02
CA PRO A 398 -25.30 -9.21 -0.78
C PRO A 398 -24.74 -10.38 0.04
N ILE A 399 -24.76 -10.22 1.36
CA ILE A 399 -24.52 -11.31 2.30
C ILE A 399 -25.53 -12.44 2.10
N LEU A 400 -25.05 -13.69 2.05
CA LEU A 400 -25.92 -14.87 1.92
C LEU A 400 -26.48 -15.24 3.30
N VAL A 401 -27.74 -14.88 3.55
CA VAL A 401 -28.36 -15.11 4.86
C VAL A 401 -28.86 -16.55 5.04
N PRO A 402 -28.83 -17.15 6.26
CA PRO A 402 -29.19 -18.56 6.48
C PRO A 402 -30.64 -18.94 6.11
N TRP A 403 -31.53 -17.96 6.05
CA TRP A 403 -32.93 -18.07 5.64
C TRP A 403 -33.19 -17.56 4.22
N GLY A 404 -32.14 -17.24 3.44
CA GLY A 404 -32.25 -16.77 2.07
C GLY A 404 -32.33 -17.92 1.06
N PRO A 405 -32.74 -17.66 -0.20
CA PRO A 405 -32.92 -18.71 -1.21
C PRO A 405 -31.62 -19.37 -1.70
N VAL A 406 -30.45 -18.77 -1.44
CA VAL A 406 -29.14 -19.22 -1.95
C VAL A 406 -28.26 -19.69 -0.79
N LEU A 407 -27.84 -20.96 -0.81
CA LEU A 407 -26.92 -21.55 0.16
C LEU A 407 -25.47 -21.13 -0.12
N SER A 408 -25.08 -21.18 -1.39
CA SER A 408 -23.75 -20.80 -1.85
C SER A 408 -23.79 -20.30 -3.29
N ARG A 409 -22.84 -19.44 -3.62
CA ARG A 409 -22.67 -18.82 -4.94
C ARG A 409 -21.19 -18.80 -5.30
N GLU A 410 -20.88 -19.12 -6.55
CA GLU A 410 -19.52 -19.12 -7.06
C GLU A 410 -19.34 -18.00 -8.09
N TYR A 411 -18.19 -17.33 -8.02
CA TYR A 411 -17.77 -16.29 -8.96
C TYR A 411 -16.41 -16.63 -9.58
N ARG A 412 -16.18 -16.15 -10.80
CA ARG A 412 -14.92 -16.29 -11.54
C ARG A 412 -14.69 -15.06 -12.42
N TRP A 413 -13.45 -14.71 -12.68
CA TRP A 413 -13.11 -13.70 -13.69
C TRP A 413 -13.60 -14.14 -15.09
N ASP A 414 -14.32 -13.27 -15.79
CA ASP A 414 -14.82 -13.51 -17.15
C ASP A 414 -13.94 -12.86 -18.25
N GLY A 415 -12.83 -12.24 -17.86
CA GLY A 415 -11.98 -11.40 -18.72
C GLY A 415 -12.18 -9.90 -18.49
N SER A 416 -13.29 -9.50 -17.85
CA SER A 416 -13.63 -8.10 -17.57
C SER A 416 -14.05 -7.84 -16.11
N ARG A 417 -14.63 -8.84 -15.44
CA ARG A 417 -15.14 -8.75 -14.06
C ARG A 417 -15.25 -10.12 -13.42
N PHE A 418 -15.50 -10.15 -12.11
CA PHE A 418 -15.95 -11.34 -11.41
C PHE A 418 -17.44 -11.59 -11.68
N ALA A 419 -17.74 -12.52 -12.59
CA ALA A 419 -19.09 -12.94 -12.92
C ALA A 419 -19.53 -14.14 -12.07
N ARG A 420 -20.82 -14.19 -11.73
CA ARG A 420 -21.46 -15.34 -11.07
C ARG A 420 -21.52 -16.53 -12.03
N VAL A 421 -20.89 -17.65 -11.67
CA VAL A 421 -20.81 -18.87 -12.49
C VAL A 421 -21.68 -20.02 -11.99
N SER A 422 -22.00 -20.07 -10.69
CA SER A 422 -22.94 -21.07 -10.16
C SER A 422 -23.66 -20.60 -8.89
N GLU A 423 -24.82 -21.19 -8.60
CA GLU A 423 -25.54 -21.05 -7.34
C GLU A 423 -26.05 -22.42 -6.87
N ARG A 424 -26.12 -22.61 -5.56
CA ARG A 424 -26.80 -23.75 -4.93
C ARG A 424 -27.99 -23.23 -4.13
N PRO A 425 -29.22 -23.70 -4.40
CA PRO A 425 -30.38 -23.34 -3.60
C PRO A 425 -30.22 -23.73 -2.13
N ASN A 426 -30.83 -22.96 -1.24
CA ASN A 426 -30.90 -23.28 0.18
C ASN A 426 -32.05 -24.25 0.47
N PRO A 427 -31.78 -25.51 0.89
CA PRO A 427 -32.84 -26.48 1.19
C PRO A 427 -33.65 -26.12 2.44
N ARG A 428 -33.25 -25.09 3.19
CA ARG A 428 -33.99 -24.54 4.35
C ARG A 428 -34.80 -23.29 4.01
N TYR A 429 -34.72 -22.79 2.77
CA TYR A 429 -35.55 -21.68 2.33
C TYR A 429 -37.00 -22.14 2.15
N VAL A 430 -37.92 -21.39 2.74
CA VAL A 430 -39.36 -21.52 2.51
C VAL A 430 -39.83 -20.22 1.88
N ASP A 431 -40.32 -20.29 0.64
CA ASP A 431 -40.88 -19.13 -0.04
C ASP A 431 -42.18 -18.68 0.65
N PRO A 432 -42.26 -17.42 1.15
CA PRO A 432 -43.47 -16.88 1.76
C PRO A 432 -44.71 -16.99 0.86
N ALA A 433 -44.55 -16.86 -0.47
CA ALA A 433 -45.64 -16.98 -1.43
C ALA A 433 -46.21 -18.40 -1.51
N THR A 434 -45.40 -19.42 -1.22
CA THR A 434 -45.85 -20.82 -1.18
C THR A 434 -46.62 -21.13 0.11
N THR A 435 -46.23 -20.51 1.22
CA THR A 435 -46.92 -20.63 2.52
C THR A 435 -48.31 -19.98 2.47
N ALA A 436 -48.43 -18.79 1.86
CA ALA A 436 -49.71 -18.10 1.70
C ALA A 436 -50.72 -18.87 0.82
N ARG A 437 -50.24 -19.71 -0.12
CA ARG A 437 -51.08 -20.45 -1.06
C ARG A 437 -51.71 -21.73 -0.47
N ALA A 438 -51.25 -22.17 0.70
CA ALA A 438 -51.74 -23.39 1.35
C ALA A 438 -52.94 -23.17 2.29
N SER A 439 -53.31 -21.92 2.59
CA SER A 439 -54.30 -21.59 3.64
C SER A 439 -55.63 -21.03 3.13
N THR A 440 -55.90 -21.04 1.82
CA THR A 440 -57.11 -20.43 1.25
C THR A 440 -57.81 -21.33 0.22
N THR A 441 -58.73 -22.16 0.71
CA THR A 441 -59.78 -22.79 -0.11
C THR A 441 -61.10 -22.03 0.12
N ALA A 442 -61.82 -21.72 -0.97
CA ALA A 442 -63.08 -20.95 -1.03
C ALA A 442 -62.96 -19.47 -0.58
N THR A 443 -63.11 -18.47 -1.47
CA THR A 443 -64.34 -18.18 -2.24
C THR A 443 -64.02 -17.20 -3.37
N THR A 444 -64.71 -17.35 -4.51
CA THR A 444 -64.53 -16.51 -5.70
C THR A 444 -65.05 -15.09 -5.50
N THR A 445 -64.15 -14.11 -5.38
CA THR A 445 -64.46 -12.71 -5.71
C THR A 445 -63.27 -12.08 -6.41
N THR A 446 -63.49 -11.48 -7.58
CA THR A 446 -62.46 -10.78 -8.35
C THR A 446 -62.01 -9.54 -7.58
N SER A 447 -60.90 -9.64 -6.86
CA SER A 447 -60.21 -8.49 -6.25
C SER A 447 -58.90 -8.25 -7.00
N ALA A 448 -58.69 -7.01 -7.45
CA ALA A 448 -57.46 -6.63 -8.14
C ALA A 448 -56.25 -6.84 -7.23
N ALA A 449 -55.14 -7.31 -7.81
CA ALA A 449 -53.88 -7.41 -7.08
C ALA A 449 -53.50 -6.03 -6.53
N PRO A 450 -53.09 -5.90 -5.25
CA PRO A 450 -52.48 -4.68 -4.78
C PRO A 450 -51.21 -4.46 -5.62
N ALA A 451 -51.14 -3.32 -6.31
CA ALA A 451 -49.99 -2.99 -7.13
C ALA A 451 -48.74 -3.00 -6.24
N THR A 452 -47.68 -3.67 -6.71
CA THR A 452 -46.34 -3.51 -6.15
C THR A 452 -46.06 -2.01 -6.00
N PRO A 453 -45.64 -1.52 -4.83
CA PRO A 453 -45.31 -0.10 -4.70
C PRO A 453 -44.29 0.27 -5.78
N PRO A 454 -44.45 1.42 -6.45
CA PRO A 454 -43.52 1.82 -7.50
C PRO A 454 -42.09 1.88 -6.94
N PRO A 455 -41.07 1.58 -7.76
CA PRO A 455 -39.68 1.71 -7.32
C PRO A 455 -39.42 3.13 -6.80
N PRO A 456 -38.56 3.29 -5.78
CA PRO A 456 -38.29 4.58 -5.16
C PRO A 456 -37.82 5.60 -6.22
N GLY A 457 -38.32 6.83 -6.13
CA GLY A 457 -37.89 7.89 -7.02
C GLY A 457 -36.43 8.30 -6.78
N VAL A 458 -35.84 8.99 -7.75
CA VAL A 458 -34.48 9.55 -7.63
C VAL A 458 -34.31 10.38 -6.35
N GLU A 459 -35.31 11.22 -6.00
CA GLU A 459 -35.27 12.00 -4.75
C GLU A 459 -35.41 11.15 -3.48
N ASP A 460 -36.12 10.02 -3.53
CA ASP A 460 -36.23 9.09 -2.39
C ASP A 460 -34.89 8.39 -2.13
N LEU A 461 -34.19 7.99 -3.20
CA LEU A 461 -32.84 7.43 -3.14
C LEU A 461 -31.83 8.46 -2.62
N LEU A 462 -31.86 9.70 -3.14
CA LEU A 462 -30.99 10.77 -2.65
C LEU A 462 -31.31 11.15 -1.19
N ALA A 463 -32.59 11.12 -0.77
CA ALA A 463 -32.97 11.32 0.62
C ALA A 463 -32.53 10.17 1.53
N ALA A 464 -32.61 8.92 1.06
CA ALA A 464 -32.09 7.76 1.77
C ALA A 464 -30.57 7.87 1.97
N PHE A 465 -29.82 8.15 0.91
CA PHE A 465 -28.39 8.44 0.95
C PHE A 465 -28.04 9.57 1.95
N ARG A 466 -28.74 10.72 1.87
CA ARG A 466 -28.52 11.85 2.78
C ARG A 466 -28.77 11.48 4.25
N ARG A 467 -29.83 10.70 4.54
CA ARG A 467 -30.08 10.18 5.90
C ARG A 467 -28.97 9.24 6.35
N GLU A 468 -28.50 8.36 5.47
CA GLU A 468 -27.48 7.35 5.77
C GLU A 468 -26.14 7.98 6.13
N ARG A 469 -25.71 9.00 5.39
CA ARG A 469 -24.43 9.69 5.57
C ARG A 469 -24.44 10.81 6.62
N GLY A 470 -25.56 11.01 7.33
CA GLY A 470 -25.75 12.14 8.26
C GLY A 470 -25.90 13.51 7.57
N LEU A 471 -26.01 13.53 6.24
CA LEU A 471 -26.08 14.71 5.38
C LEU A 471 -27.51 15.26 5.21
N ARG A 472 -28.34 15.19 6.26
CA ARG A 472 -29.81 15.42 6.18
C ARG A 472 -30.18 16.77 5.59
N ASP A 473 -29.46 17.82 5.98
CA ASP A 473 -29.65 19.21 5.52
C ASP A 473 -28.68 19.63 4.41
N ALA A 474 -27.84 18.71 3.92
CA ALA A 474 -26.85 19.01 2.90
C ALA A 474 -27.53 19.27 1.54
N ARG A 475 -27.23 20.43 0.95
CA ARG A 475 -27.63 20.76 -0.42
C ARG A 475 -26.59 20.24 -1.41
N PRO A 476 -26.99 19.80 -2.61
CA PRO A 476 -26.03 19.38 -3.62
C PRO A 476 -25.24 20.60 -4.11
N THR A 477 -23.91 20.47 -4.15
CA THR A 477 -22.99 21.47 -4.71
C THR A 477 -22.95 21.36 -6.24
N PHE A 478 -23.05 20.13 -6.75
CA PHE A 478 -23.17 19.82 -8.18
C PHE A 478 -24.32 18.83 -8.39
N ARG A 479 -25.05 18.99 -9.49
CA ARG A 479 -26.13 18.08 -9.91
C ARG A 479 -26.22 18.14 -11.44
N VAL A 480 -25.97 17.01 -12.10
CA VAL A 480 -25.90 16.88 -13.56
C VAL A 480 -26.72 15.66 -13.98
N ARG A 481 -27.43 15.75 -15.10
CA ARG A 481 -28.06 14.60 -15.76
C ARG A 481 -27.25 14.19 -16.98
N ALA A 482 -27.00 12.90 -17.11
CA ALA A 482 -26.29 12.31 -18.24
C ALA A 482 -26.48 10.79 -18.26
N ASN A 483 -26.41 10.17 -19.43
CA ASN A 483 -26.15 8.74 -19.54
C ASN A 483 -24.72 8.48 -19.07
N VAL A 484 -24.54 7.84 -17.92
CA VAL A 484 -23.22 7.35 -17.46
C VAL A 484 -23.21 5.84 -17.27
N ALA A 485 -24.38 5.19 -17.13
CA ALA A 485 -24.52 3.75 -16.94
C ALA A 485 -24.54 2.97 -18.27
N ALA A 486 -25.13 1.77 -18.27
CA ALA A 486 -24.98 0.79 -19.35
C ALA A 486 -26.08 0.82 -20.43
N ASP A 487 -27.14 1.60 -20.23
CA ASP A 487 -28.22 1.74 -21.23
C ASP A 487 -28.23 3.17 -21.83
N ALA A 488 -29.37 3.61 -22.37
CA ALA A 488 -29.52 4.92 -23.01
C ALA A 488 -30.30 5.93 -22.15
N GLN A 489 -30.63 5.58 -20.91
CA GLN A 489 -31.34 6.44 -19.98
C GLN A 489 -30.34 7.29 -19.19
N GLU A 490 -30.79 8.44 -18.68
CA GLU A 490 -29.93 9.34 -17.92
C GLU A 490 -29.97 9.04 -16.41
N GLU A 491 -28.80 8.96 -15.81
CA GLU A 491 -28.62 9.07 -14.35
C GLU A 491 -28.53 10.55 -13.94
N GLU A 492 -28.74 10.80 -12.65
CA GLU A 492 -28.25 11.99 -11.98
C GLU A 492 -26.92 11.71 -11.26
N VAL A 493 -25.91 12.52 -11.59
CA VAL A 493 -24.65 12.64 -10.84
C VAL A 493 -24.80 13.82 -9.89
N VAL A 494 -24.72 13.57 -8.58
CA VAL A 494 -25.00 14.54 -7.52
C VAL A 494 -23.84 14.57 -6.53
N VAL A 495 -23.42 15.75 -6.07
CA VAL A 495 -22.31 15.88 -5.11
C VAL A 495 -22.76 16.63 -3.87
N TYR A 496 -22.58 16.01 -2.70
CA TYR A 496 -22.81 16.61 -1.38
C TYR A 496 -21.47 16.82 -0.68
N GLY A 497 -20.90 18.02 -0.79
CA GLY A 497 -19.60 18.34 -0.20
C GLY A 497 -18.44 17.61 -0.90
N ARG A 498 -18.10 16.40 -0.42
CA ARG A 498 -17.11 15.50 -1.07
C ARG A 498 -17.70 14.17 -1.53
N ASP A 499 -18.96 13.90 -1.22
CA ASP A 499 -19.61 12.64 -1.55
C ASP A 499 -20.31 12.77 -2.90
N LEU A 500 -19.74 12.14 -3.93
CA LEU A 500 -20.38 11.94 -5.23
C LEU A 500 -21.33 10.75 -5.17
N VAL A 501 -22.50 10.92 -5.77
CA VAL A 501 -23.59 9.96 -5.83
C VAL A 501 -24.06 9.84 -7.27
N VAL A 502 -24.29 8.62 -7.75
CA VAL A 502 -24.96 8.39 -9.04
C VAL A 502 -26.25 7.62 -8.80
N VAL A 503 -27.37 8.13 -9.30
CA VAL A 503 -28.71 7.52 -9.17
C VAL A 503 -29.44 7.58 -10.49
N GLY A 504 -30.02 6.48 -10.94
CA GLY A 504 -30.79 6.47 -12.18
C GLY A 504 -31.20 5.07 -12.59
N PRO A 505 -32.05 4.95 -13.61
CA PRO A 505 -32.65 3.69 -14.00
C PRO A 505 -31.62 2.70 -14.59
N GLY A 506 -30.60 3.18 -15.32
CA GLY A 506 -29.52 2.35 -15.86
C GLY A 506 -28.57 1.80 -14.79
N PHE A 507 -28.59 2.35 -13.57
CA PHE A 507 -27.86 1.81 -12.43
C PHE A 507 -28.79 1.01 -11.49
N ARG A 508 -28.50 -0.28 -11.31
CA ARG A 508 -29.27 -1.19 -10.43
C ARG A 508 -30.79 -1.14 -10.67
N SER A 509 -31.21 -0.98 -11.93
CA SER A 509 -32.61 -0.87 -12.34
C SER A 509 -33.39 0.23 -11.60
N GLY A 510 -32.73 1.36 -11.26
CA GLY A 510 -33.35 2.48 -10.54
C GLY A 510 -33.67 2.21 -9.07
N SER A 511 -33.12 1.15 -8.47
CA SER A 511 -33.43 0.74 -7.09
C SER A 511 -32.36 1.10 -6.05
N GLY A 512 -31.27 1.76 -6.46
CA GLY A 512 -30.16 2.12 -5.58
C GLY A 512 -29.28 3.25 -6.12
N TRP A 513 -28.27 3.63 -5.33
CA TRP A 513 -27.29 4.67 -5.66
C TRP A 513 -25.87 4.11 -5.67
N PHE A 514 -25.00 4.62 -6.52
CA PHE A 514 -23.56 4.48 -6.35
C PHE A 514 -23.04 5.62 -5.47
N HIS A 515 -21.95 5.40 -4.74
CA HIS A 515 -21.26 6.41 -3.93
C HIS A 515 -19.75 6.37 -4.16
N PHE A 516 -19.14 7.55 -4.26
CA PHE A 516 -17.70 7.74 -4.30
C PHE A 516 -17.30 8.98 -3.50
N GLN A 517 -16.27 8.87 -2.65
CA GLN A 517 -15.74 10.04 -1.94
C GLN A 517 -14.63 10.68 -2.79
N ILE A 518 -14.88 11.89 -3.29
CA ILE A 518 -13.94 12.66 -4.10
C ILE A 518 -12.65 12.90 -3.29
N PRO A 519 -11.44 12.72 -3.87
CA PRO A 519 -10.14 12.86 -3.18
C PRO A 519 -9.73 14.33 -2.96
N ALA A 520 -10.65 15.09 -2.34
CA ALA A 520 -10.52 16.48 -1.94
C ALA A 520 -10.23 16.58 -0.43
N GLN A 521 -9.43 17.56 -0.01
CA GLN A 521 -9.17 17.80 1.43
C GLN A 521 -10.44 18.27 2.14
N ALA A 522 -11.07 19.33 1.65
CA ALA A 522 -12.37 19.82 2.12
C ALA A 522 -13.45 19.81 1.03
N ALA A 523 -14.72 19.98 1.42
CA ALA A 523 -15.83 20.14 0.47
C ALA A 523 -15.62 21.29 -0.52
N GLY A 524 -15.09 22.42 -0.03
CA GLY A 524 -14.77 23.58 -0.88
C GLY A 524 -13.60 23.37 -1.84
N ASP A 525 -12.93 22.21 -1.84
CA ASP A 525 -11.88 21.88 -2.80
C ASP A 525 -12.41 21.11 -4.02
N VAL A 526 -13.70 20.73 -4.04
CA VAL A 526 -14.36 20.25 -5.26
C VAL A 526 -14.80 21.47 -6.08
N LEU A 527 -14.07 21.78 -7.15
CA LEU A 527 -14.20 23.04 -7.90
C LEU A 527 -15.18 22.96 -9.09
N ASP A 528 -15.25 21.80 -9.73
CA ASP A 528 -16.14 21.52 -10.88
C ASP A 528 -16.46 20.03 -10.90
N VAL A 529 -17.70 19.67 -11.23
CA VAL A 529 -18.11 18.30 -11.55
C VAL A 529 -19.09 18.37 -12.72
N ARG A 530 -18.69 17.77 -13.84
CA ARG A 530 -19.45 17.74 -15.10
C ARG A 530 -19.29 16.39 -15.79
N THR A 531 -20.09 16.17 -16.82
CA THR A 531 -20.08 14.92 -17.59
C THR A 531 -19.85 15.23 -19.06
N ALA A 532 -19.10 14.40 -19.78
CA ALA A 532 -18.94 14.52 -21.22
C ALA A 532 -18.64 13.16 -21.87
N GLU A 533 -19.18 12.94 -23.08
CA GLU A 533 -18.79 11.85 -23.96
C GLU A 533 -17.38 12.10 -24.50
N ILE A 534 -16.40 11.29 -24.09
CA ILE A 534 -14.99 11.45 -24.48
C ILE A 534 -14.29 10.12 -24.81
N THR A 535 -14.99 8.99 -24.72
CA THR A 535 -14.46 7.66 -25.03
C THR A 535 -14.88 7.10 -26.38
N GLY A 536 -15.79 7.77 -27.10
CA GLY A 536 -16.27 7.36 -28.42
C GLY A 536 -17.43 6.37 -28.38
N ASP A 537 -18.01 6.12 -27.19
CA ASP A 537 -19.27 5.40 -27.02
C ASP A 537 -20.37 6.34 -26.48
N PRO A 538 -21.67 5.99 -26.52
CA PRO A 538 -22.75 6.93 -26.17
C PRO A 538 -22.85 7.33 -24.68
N ARG A 539 -21.94 6.87 -23.83
CA ARG A 539 -21.93 7.17 -22.39
C ARG A 539 -21.02 8.37 -22.11
N HIS A 540 -21.34 9.08 -21.05
CA HIS A 540 -20.51 10.17 -20.55
C HIS A 540 -19.58 9.69 -19.45
N GLU A 541 -18.33 10.14 -19.51
CA GLU A 541 -17.41 10.09 -18.39
C GLU A 541 -17.71 11.22 -17.40
N ILE A 542 -17.35 11.02 -16.14
CA ILE A 542 -17.48 12.01 -15.06
C ILE A 542 -16.13 12.73 -14.90
N LEU A 543 -16.12 14.03 -15.15
CA LEU A 543 -14.96 14.91 -15.03
C LEU A 543 -15.10 15.73 -13.74
N MET A 544 -14.07 15.69 -12.90
CA MET A 544 -14.01 16.44 -11.64
C MET A 544 -12.74 17.28 -11.60
N ARG A 545 -12.85 18.56 -11.22
CA ARG A 545 -11.69 19.41 -10.93
C ARG A 545 -11.56 19.58 -9.41
N VAL A 546 -10.43 19.16 -8.87
CA VAL A 546 -10.19 19.13 -7.41
C VAL A 546 -8.96 19.96 -7.06
N ARG A 547 -9.09 20.86 -6.08
CA ARG A 547 -7.99 21.61 -5.50
C ARG A 547 -7.22 20.76 -4.49
N GLN A 548 -5.89 20.87 -4.53
CA GLN A 548 -4.98 20.25 -3.57
C GLN A 548 -3.94 21.28 -3.13
N ASN A 549 -3.67 21.34 -1.83
CA ASN A 549 -2.62 22.19 -1.25
C ASN A 549 -1.46 21.29 -0.79
N ILE A 550 -0.25 21.57 -1.27
CA ILE A 550 0.98 20.80 -1.04
C ILE A 550 2.07 21.81 -0.65
N GLY A 551 2.32 21.94 0.65
CA GLY A 551 3.16 23.01 1.18
C GLY A 551 2.56 24.38 0.86
N ASP A 552 3.34 25.25 0.21
CA ASP A 552 2.94 26.57 -0.28
C ASP A 552 2.38 26.55 -1.73
N VAL A 553 2.41 25.39 -2.40
CA VAL A 553 1.87 25.19 -3.74
C VAL A 553 0.41 24.75 -3.66
N ARG A 554 -0.45 25.44 -4.40
CA ARG A 554 -1.82 25.01 -4.67
C ARG A 554 -1.90 24.52 -6.11
N ARG A 555 -2.47 23.34 -6.34
CA ARG A 555 -2.78 22.84 -7.67
C ARG A 555 -4.25 22.48 -7.84
N GLU A 556 -4.71 22.46 -9.08
CA GLU A 556 -6.02 21.93 -9.47
C GLU A 556 -5.80 20.73 -10.39
N VAL A 557 -6.38 19.60 -10.02
CA VAL A 557 -6.25 18.33 -10.75
C VAL A 557 -7.59 18.03 -11.43
N LEU A 558 -7.54 17.84 -12.75
CA LEU A 558 -8.60 17.21 -13.51
C LEU A 558 -8.49 15.68 -13.30
N LEU A 559 -9.54 15.12 -12.71
CA LEU A 559 -9.75 13.69 -12.60
C LEU A 559 -10.87 13.31 -13.56
N VAL A 560 -10.68 12.28 -14.36
CA VAL A 560 -11.68 11.77 -15.28
C VAL A 560 -11.94 10.32 -14.93
N PHE A 561 -13.21 9.99 -14.69
CA PHE A 561 -13.66 8.67 -14.30
C PHE A 561 -14.67 8.12 -15.29
N GLN A 562 -14.54 6.84 -15.64
CA GLN A 562 -15.59 6.12 -16.36
C GLN A 562 -16.51 5.44 -15.35
N PHE A 563 -17.83 5.54 -15.56
CA PHE A 563 -18.80 4.80 -14.76
C PHE A 563 -19.08 3.45 -15.42
N THR A 564 -18.99 2.37 -14.65
CA THR A 564 -19.14 1.00 -15.16
C THR A 564 -19.99 0.16 -14.21
N PRO A 565 -20.60 -0.96 -14.68
CA PRO A 565 -21.39 -1.84 -13.81
C PRO A 565 -20.63 -2.49 -12.65
N VAL A 566 -19.29 -2.40 -12.63
CA VAL A 566 -18.43 -3.10 -11.65
C VAL A 566 -17.45 -2.20 -10.91
N GLY A 567 -17.41 -0.90 -11.23
CA GLY A 567 -16.47 0.02 -10.61
C GLY A 567 -16.44 1.40 -11.27
N PHE A 568 -15.59 2.26 -10.70
CA PHE A 568 -15.42 3.65 -11.10
C PHE A 568 -13.92 3.96 -11.25
N PRO A 569 -13.26 3.48 -12.32
CA PRO A 569 -11.84 3.70 -12.56
C PRO A 569 -11.52 5.13 -13.02
N ALA A 570 -10.35 5.64 -12.62
CA ALA A 570 -9.82 6.93 -13.04
C ALA A 570 -9.06 6.81 -14.38
N ILE A 571 -9.71 7.09 -15.49
CA ILE A 571 -9.15 6.95 -16.84
C ILE A 571 -8.17 8.07 -17.23
N LEU A 572 -8.17 9.21 -16.50
CA LEU A 572 -7.14 10.25 -16.57
C LEU A 572 -6.98 10.98 -15.23
N GLN A 573 -5.74 11.35 -14.89
CA GLN A 573 -5.44 12.31 -13.83
C GLN A 573 -4.37 13.28 -14.35
N ARG A 574 -4.69 14.58 -14.39
CA ARG A 574 -3.77 15.62 -14.86
C ARG A 574 -3.95 16.93 -14.09
N GLU A 575 -2.86 17.53 -13.67
CA GLU A 575 -2.85 18.90 -13.16
C GLU A 575 -3.19 19.88 -14.29
N VAL A 576 -4.17 20.75 -14.04
CA VAL A 576 -4.70 21.73 -15.01
C VAL A 576 -4.57 23.18 -14.51
N ALA A 577 -4.20 23.39 -13.25
CA ALA A 577 -3.68 24.69 -12.80
C ALA A 577 -2.66 24.52 -11.67
N ARG A 578 -1.67 25.41 -11.61
CA ARG A 578 -0.71 25.55 -10.50
C ARG A 578 -0.66 26.99 -10.04
N GLU A 579 -0.68 27.22 -8.73
CA GLU A 579 -0.54 28.53 -8.09
C GLU A 579 0.47 28.45 -6.92
N GLN A 580 1.40 29.39 -6.86
CA GLN A 580 2.33 29.56 -5.74
C GLN A 580 2.67 31.06 -5.64
N SER A 581 2.65 31.64 -4.44
CA SER A 581 3.00 33.05 -4.21
C SER A 581 2.28 34.04 -5.15
N GLY A 582 1.00 33.78 -5.45
CA GLY A 582 0.14 34.59 -6.34
C GLY A 582 0.40 34.44 -7.85
N ARG A 583 1.47 33.73 -8.24
CA ARG A 583 1.79 33.37 -9.63
C ARG A 583 1.03 32.11 -10.02
N ARG A 584 0.42 32.07 -11.21
CA ARG A 584 -0.49 30.98 -11.63
C ARG A 584 -0.27 30.56 -13.08
N VAL A 585 -0.35 29.26 -13.38
CA VAL A 585 -0.59 28.68 -14.72
C VAL A 585 -1.96 28.00 -14.69
N GLU A 586 -2.75 28.15 -15.74
CA GLU A 586 -4.08 27.54 -15.87
C GLU A 586 -4.38 27.12 -17.31
N ASN A 587 -4.71 25.83 -17.48
CA ASN A 587 -4.99 25.17 -18.76
C ASN A 587 -6.47 25.28 -19.14
N GLU A 588 -6.76 25.31 -20.44
CA GLU A 588 -8.12 25.14 -20.95
C GLU A 588 -8.45 23.66 -21.11
N VAL A 589 -9.63 23.22 -20.66
CA VAL A 589 -10.08 21.82 -20.76
C VAL A 589 -11.39 21.73 -21.56
N ARG A 590 -11.33 21.20 -22.78
CA ARG A 590 -12.47 20.99 -23.68
C ARG A 590 -12.78 19.50 -23.75
N ALA A 591 -14.03 19.11 -23.55
CA ALA A 591 -14.46 17.71 -23.49
C ALA A 591 -15.76 17.55 -24.30
N GLY A 592 -15.81 16.53 -25.15
CA GLY A 592 -16.96 16.20 -25.99
C GLY A 592 -16.54 15.66 -27.37
N ASN A 593 -17.50 15.10 -28.11
CA ASN A 593 -17.32 14.57 -29.46
C ASN A 593 -16.21 13.48 -29.54
N GLY A 594 -16.22 12.51 -28.62
CA GLY A 594 -15.25 11.41 -28.57
C GLY A 594 -13.82 11.81 -28.23
N THR A 595 -13.61 13.01 -27.68
CA THR A 595 -12.28 13.53 -27.35
C THR A 595 -12.26 14.41 -26.10
N LEU A 596 -11.12 14.39 -25.41
CA LEU A 596 -10.75 15.38 -24.40
C LEU A 596 -9.52 16.14 -24.92
N GLU A 597 -9.58 17.46 -24.98
CA GLU A 597 -8.46 18.32 -25.35
C GLU A 597 -8.07 19.21 -24.17
N ILE A 598 -6.80 19.18 -23.80
CA ILE A 598 -6.22 20.07 -22.78
C ILE A 598 -5.22 21.00 -23.48
N ARG A 599 -5.35 22.31 -23.26
CA ARG A 599 -4.49 23.33 -23.86
C ARG A 599 -3.67 24.05 -22.79
N PRO A 600 -2.45 24.53 -23.09
CA PRO A 600 -1.63 25.29 -22.15
C PRO A 600 -2.33 26.47 -21.47
N GLY A 601 -3.27 27.11 -22.16
CA GLY A 601 -4.08 28.18 -21.59
C GLY A 601 -3.25 29.43 -21.29
N THR A 602 -3.27 29.90 -20.04
CA THR A 602 -2.66 31.19 -19.65
C THR A 602 -1.72 31.05 -18.46
N ALA A 603 -0.82 32.01 -18.32
CA ALA A 603 0.06 32.16 -17.17
C ALA A 603 0.12 33.61 -16.69
N ARG A 604 0.24 33.79 -15.38
CA ARG A 604 0.34 35.08 -14.70
C ARG A 604 1.51 35.04 -13.71
N GLY A 605 2.58 35.78 -14.00
CA GLY A 605 3.77 35.86 -13.15
C GLY A 605 4.70 34.64 -13.21
N TRP A 606 4.40 33.66 -14.07
CA TRP A 606 5.31 32.60 -14.48
C TRP A 606 5.60 32.70 -15.97
N ASP A 607 6.83 32.38 -16.33
CA ASP A 607 7.36 32.25 -17.68
C ASP A 607 8.49 31.19 -17.71
N ALA A 608 9.07 30.96 -18.89
CA ALA A 608 10.15 29.98 -19.08
C ALA A 608 11.41 30.23 -18.22
N SER A 609 11.66 31.46 -17.78
CA SER A 609 12.85 31.83 -16.99
C SER A 609 12.63 31.72 -15.48
N SER A 610 11.36 31.76 -15.06
CA SER A 610 10.97 31.88 -13.66
C SER A 610 10.33 30.61 -13.10
N TRP A 611 9.82 29.72 -13.95
CA TRP A 611 9.17 28.47 -13.56
C TRP A 611 10.16 27.52 -12.84
N PRO A 612 10.00 27.25 -11.53
CA PRO A 612 11.01 26.56 -10.72
C PRO A 612 10.95 25.02 -10.80
N TRP A 613 9.99 24.46 -11.52
CA TRP A 613 9.79 23.01 -11.63
C TRP A 613 10.30 22.51 -12.98
N GLY A 614 11.20 21.53 -13.00
CA GLY A 614 11.70 20.91 -14.23
C GLY A 614 10.64 20.10 -14.98
N ASP A 615 11.07 19.36 -16.01
CA ASP A 615 10.20 18.47 -16.79
C ASP A 615 9.77 17.19 -16.02
N THR A 616 10.25 17.00 -14.79
CA THR A 616 10.00 15.81 -13.97
C THR A 616 8.51 15.68 -13.61
N PRO A 617 7.86 14.53 -13.88
CA PRO A 617 6.52 14.23 -13.37
C PRO A 617 6.47 14.31 -11.84
N SER A 618 5.31 14.61 -11.25
CA SER A 618 5.16 14.47 -9.80
C SER A 618 5.14 12.99 -9.41
N THR A 619 5.74 12.67 -8.25
CA THR A 619 5.94 11.31 -7.72
C THR A 619 4.65 10.59 -7.29
N ASP A 620 3.50 11.20 -7.56
CA ASP A 620 2.14 10.74 -7.23
C ASP A 620 1.34 10.25 -8.44
N GLY A 621 1.97 10.16 -9.62
CA GLY A 621 1.36 9.67 -10.85
C GLY A 621 0.41 10.64 -11.56
N ILE A 622 0.36 11.92 -11.16
CA ILE A 622 -0.44 12.96 -11.81
C ILE A 622 0.38 13.67 -12.89
N ALA A 623 -0.13 13.75 -14.12
CA ALA A 623 0.58 14.47 -15.18
C ALA A 623 0.67 15.98 -14.88
N PRO A 624 1.81 16.66 -15.13
CA PRO A 624 1.98 18.09 -14.85
C PRO A 624 1.13 18.99 -15.76
N PRO A 625 0.92 20.27 -15.43
CA PRO A 625 0.18 21.20 -16.28
C PRO A 625 0.95 21.48 -17.58
N LEU A 626 0.21 21.76 -18.66
CA LEU A 626 0.79 22.24 -19.91
C LEU A 626 1.22 23.71 -19.75
N LEU A 627 2.43 24.06 -20.19
CA LEU A 627 3.01 25.39 -20.00
C LEU A 627 2.85 26.27 -21.26
N PRO A 628 2.25 27.47 -21.17
CA PRO A 628 1.98 28.33 -22.34
C PRO A 628 3.17 28.72 -23.21
N TRP A 629 4.39 28.66 -22.66
CA TRP A 629 5.64 28.99 -23.37
C TRP A 629 6.41 27.78 -23.92
N ARG A 630 5.96 26.54 -23.63
CA ARG A 630 6.67 25.29 -23.99
C ARG A 630 5.77 24.33 -24.76
N ASP A 631 4.57 24.10 -24.25
CA ASP A 631 3.73 22.98 -24.66
C ASP A 631 2.69 23.38 -25.71
N ARG A 632 2.10 22.37 -26.35
CA ARG A 632 0.98 22.52 -27.30
C ARG A 632 -0.29 21.92 -26.72
N ALA A 633 -1.41 22.12 -27.39
CA ALA A 633 -2.63 21.40 -27.08
C ALA A 633 -2.41 19.89 -27.20
N VAL A 634 -2.92 19.13 -26.24
CA VAL A 634 -2.88 17.66 -26.22
C VAL A 634 -4.31 17.15 -26.32
N THR A 635 -4.58 16.40 -27.39
CA THR A 635 -5.83 15.68 -27.57
C THR A 635 -5.67 14.26 -27.04
N TYR A 636 -6.63 13.80 -26.27
CA TYR A 636 -6.69 12.46 -25.72
C TYR A 636 -7.73 11.63 -26.45
N GLY A 637 -7.41 10.36 -26.68
CA GLY A 637 -8.34 9.35 -27.13
C GLY A 637 -8.35 8.15 -26.20
N TYR A 638 -9.48 7.46 -26.12
CA TYR A 638 -9.61 6.26 -25.30
C TYR A 638 -8.91 5.06 -25.93
N SER A 639 -8.08 4.37 -25.14
CA SER A 639 -7.39 3.13 -25.52
C SER A 639 -6.95 2.37 -24.27
N GLY A 640 -7.07 1.04 -24.27
CA GLY A 640 -6.57 0.20 -23.18
C GLY A 640 -7.13 0.53 -21.78
N GLY A 641 -8.38 1.02 -21.71
CA GLY A 641 -9.01 1.41 -20.44
C GLY A 641 -8.63 2.81 -19.93
N ARG A 642 -7.90 3.62 -20.71
CA ARG A 642 -7.42 4.95 -20.30
C ARG A 642 -7.54 5.98 -21.42
N LEU A 643 -7.50 7.26 -21.06
CA LEU A 643 -7.30 8.35 -22.01
C LEU A 643 -5.80 8.53 -22.27
N VAL A 644 -5.37 8.27 -23.50
CA VAL A 644 -3.98 8.36 -23.95
C VAL A 644 -3.83 9.56 -24.89
N ALA A 645 -2.73 10.30 -24.76
CA ALA A 645 -2.42 11.40 -25.68
C ALA A 645 -2.25 10.87 -27.12
N ARG A 646 -2.74 11.63 -28.10
CA ARG A 646 -2.61 11.37 -29.54
C ARG A 646 -1.58 12.30 -30.19
#